data_AF-A0A972JGZ0-F1
#
_entry.id   AF-A0A972JGZ0-F1
#
_cell.length_a   1.000
_cell.length_b   1.000
_cell.length_c   1.000
_cell.angle_alpha   90.00
_cell.angle_beta   90.00
_cell.angle_gamma   90.00
#
_symmetry.space_group_name_H-M   'P 1'
#
loop_
_entity.id
_entity.type
_entity.pdbx_description
1 polymer ?
#
loop_
_entity_poly.entity_id
_entity_poly.type
_entity_poly.pdbx_seq_one_letter_code
_entity_poly.pdbx_strand_id
1 'polypeptide(L)'
;MRPLNVVGKKAKSFYPNRIWLLCLSIFLPFICQSQVVTWSPDGIFDKVYDRLGNEYSLDDIKIDSVKTVAPLAVKRTQFQQCNTGIFDVYFEENSGMELTDRSAVLCQVLSDISAFLITPLQNPTVTHRVNIWVRDISNLTVPAGTLAMGTSFYTVPSDQGQPASGIVDGEVWKTIQAGVDSYTNVTSPLISNGVSASGSGAFYHGMIAVDFNTTTWHTDLQSTPPTGSQDLYSAILHEMMHALGLISLIDGDGTSRLNDYPYFSRYDLFLRNNSGTNALLTNTGGCSLYQYQFNPALSTSILAPGCSVGYTTDETICSSAVKFFGTNTIPVYTPACYESGSSLSHFEDMCYGPPYGNNDYFLMSNVVAPAQMRRYPKPEERVALCDLGYAVRDIFGNDANLNFNAYSGGTCSGNRIAGVNDGLISGTFQYQGLGTTANPIVISNILGNDFSSGPKGFECLEDVYDNTTNFSITSSLTNSSINMTTSTPGIHLLRYVPINNATGKRGNITYIYAYCKRTYTCRPGLCNLVDNGSLEGSPGNGNVACGWYAAIPTPDLFNSSAGSGTLNGVPCNDAGYELASEGNGYAGIALADQQNNEAISTILISPLLADTDYLLEYDISLAEANSVSAIKMQAYLGIDPINPVGGNFPIQSSINANPENLFFVSSNVNNTSNGWETLSFSFHTQSGGHQFLYIGGLENPTFYDVSVAPSVPGCISGNGTPNKPYYYIDNVIIRPIVPSSLDLPAFLCENATLDYLIQYLDNAAPTGTFSGAGITGTGEETSLEGALATPGEHIITYEYVNNVGCTITLTDTITVLSSEDSQCNCTNTLTVDYTESLTSYLYQRHEWILADDGYSISGSKDITMKAGYYILMNPTTSFQSDIQFEAYIDDCCETCRYARLVDEADSQTSEMMISPNPAKSSLGIKLLSDTASFITVTTYDGRTVFEKKMSGESDYTLDTDAFAQGMYILYVTCSSGTLRTEQFIKN
;
A
#
# COMPACT_ATOMS: atom_id res chain seq x y z
N MET A 1 36.13 -19.37 -48.80
CA MET A 1 37.11 -18.87 -49.78
C MET A 1 37.35 -17.39 -49.50
N ARG A 2 38.58 -16.99 -49.14
CA ARG A 2 39.09 -15.61 -49.30
C ARG A 2 39.66 -15.46 -50.73
N PRO A 3 40.07 -14.28 -51.25
CA PRO A 3 40.15 -12.93 -50.66
C PRO A 3 39.65 -11.78 -51.58
N LEU A 4 39.53 -10.55 -51.07
CA LEU A 4 40.26 -9.36 -51.55
C LEU A 4 39.93 -8.10 -50.74
N ASN A 5 40.98 -7.53 -50.14
CA ASN A 5 41.06 -6.20 -49.55
C ASN A 5 40.89 -5.11 -50.62
N VAL A 6 40.33 -3.93 -50.28
CA VAL A 6 41.03 -2.63 -50.37
C VAL A 6 40.39 -1.62 -49.40
N VAL A 7 41.30 -0.93 -48.70
CA VAL A 7 41.22 0.19 -47.75
C VAL A 7 40.63 1.49 -48.34
N GLY A 8 39.91 2.27 -47.53
CA GLY A 8 40.25 3.70 -47.41
C GLY A 8 39.15 4.77 -47.42
N LYS A 9 39.09 5.47 -46.28
CA LYS A 9 38.92 6.93 -46.06
C LYS A 9 37.52 7.55 -45.90
N LYS A 10 37.41 8.16 -44.70
CA LYS A 10 36.52 9.23 -44.23
C LYS A 10 36.34 10.40 -45.21
N ALA A 11 35.13 10.95 -45.28
CA ALA A 11 34.86 12.39 -45.13
C ALA A 11 33.35 12.67 -44.98
N LYS A 12 33.04 13.67 -44.13
CA LYS A 12 31.71 14.14 -43.70
C LYS A 12 31.00 15.01 -44.77
N SER A 13 29.67 15.08 -44.59
CA SER A 13 28.77 16.23 -44.84
C SER A 13 28.21 16.41 -46.25
N PHE A 14 26.88 16.27 -46.39
CA PHE A 14 25.89 17.30 -46.81
C PHE A 14 24.55 16.62 -47.20
N TYR A 15 23.44 17.01 -46.56
CA TYR A 15 22.05 16.83 -47.05
C TYR A 15 21.74 17.94 -48.09
N PRO A 16 20.71 17.89 -48.99
CA PRO A 16 19.38 17.27 -48.78
C PRO A 16 18.62 16.64 -50.00
N ASN A 17 17.52 15.94 -49.66
CA ASN A 17 16.22 15.80 -50.35
C ASN A 17 15.98 14.94 -51.63
N ARG A 18 15.13 13.90 -51.39
CA ARG A 18 13.90 13.47 -52.08
C ARG A 18 13.91 12.28 -53.08
N ILE A 19 13.29 11.19 -52.58
CA ILE A 19 12.25 10.32 -53.18
C ILE A 19 12.70 9.29 -54.24
N TRP A 20 12.53 7.99 -53.93
CA TRP A 20 11.63 7.03 -54.63
C TRP A 20 11.57 5.66 -53.91
N LEU A 21 10.36 5.07 -53.92
CA LEU A 21 9.88 3.85 -53.29
C LEU A 21 10.65 2.56 -53.65
N LEU A 22 10.74 1.56 -52.74
CA LEU A 22 9.87 0.35 -52.68
C LEU A 22 10.41 -0.74 -51.73
N CYS A 23 9.57 -1.08 -50.75
CA CYS A 23 9.32 -2.37 -50.07
C CYS A 23 10.25 -3.59 -50.31
N LEU A 24 10.74 -4.18 -49.21
CA LEU A 24 10.59 -5.63 -48.93
C LEU A 24 10.86 -5.97 -47.43
N SER A 25 9.95 -6.78 -46.83
CA SER A 25 10.01 -7.57 -45.58
C SER A 25 10.13 -6.81 -44.25
N ILE A 26 9.08 -6.57 -43.45
CA ILE A 26 8.12 -7.47 -42.75
C ILE A 26 8.79 -8.68 -42.07
N PHE A 27 9.01 -8.55 -40.75
CA PHE A 27 8.69 -9.46 -39.64
C PHE A 27 9.72 -9.23 -38.51
N LEU A 28 9.40 -8.34 -37.59
CA LEU A 28 9.96 -8.35 -36.23
C LEU A 28 8.75 -8.47 -35.29
N PRO A 29 8.74 -9.44 -34.36
CA PRO A 29 7.61 -9.67 -33.49
C PRO A 29 7.41 -8.47 -32.57
N PHE A 30 6.14 -8.10 -32.37
CA PHE A 30 5.69 -7.33 -31.22
C PHE A 30 6.26 -8.01 -29.97
N ILE A 31 7.29 -7.41 -29.36
CA ILE A 31 7.63 -7.70 -27.98
C ILE A 31 6.66 -6.84 -27.17
N CYS A 32 5.62 -7.49 -26.67
CA CYS A 32 4.76 -6.98 -25.62
C CYS A 32 5.66 -6.63 -24.42
N GLN A 33 5.95 -5.35 -24.20
CA GLN A 33 6.59 -4.90 -22.97
C GLN A 33 5.55 -5.00 -21.86
N SER A 34 5.78 -5.92 -20.93
CA SER A 34 5.05 -6.04 -19.67
C SER A 34 5.07 -4.72 -18.91
N GLN A 35 3.93 -4.29 -18.42
CA GLN A 35 3.73 -3.03 -17.69
C GLN A 35 4.23 -3.18 -16.25
N VAL A 36 4.83 -2.12 -15.68
CA VAL A 36 5.47 -2.16 -14.36
C VAL A 36 4.48 -1.70 -13.29
N VAL A 37 3.82 -2.64 -12.61
CA VAL A 37 3.05 -2.38 -11.38
C VAL A 37 4.00 -1.88 -10.30
N THR A 38 3.67 -0.78 -9.63
CA THR A 38 4.43 -0.30 -8.47
C THR A 38 3.89 -0.88 -7.16
N TRP A 39 4.79 -1.27 -6.26
CA TRP A 39 4.48 -2.01 -5.03
C TRP A 39 4.81 -1.23 -3.77
N SER A 40 5.65 -0.22 -3.86
CA SER A 40 6.02 0.73 -2.80
C SER A 40 5.65 2.17 -3.22
N PRO A 41 5.49 3.11 -2.27
CA PRO A 41 5.23 4.51 -2.63
C PRO A 41 6.28 5.04 -3.61
N ASP A 42 5.82 5.66 -4.71
CA ASP A 42 6.63 6.11 -5.87
C ASP A 42 7.57 5.05 -6.47
N GLY A 43 7.32 3.75 -6.22
CA GLY A 43 8.19 2.64 -6.63
C GLY A 43 9.58 2.66 -5.98
N ILE A 44 9.74 3.37 -4.86
CA ILE A 44 11.03 3.63 -4.20
C ILE A 44 11.80 2.33 -3.89
N PHE A 45 11.13 1.24 -3.54
CA PHE A 45 11.74 -0.04 -3.15
C PHE A 45 11.37 -1.20 -4.09
N ASP A 46 10.90 -0.89 -5.30
CA ASP A 46 10.42 -1.93 -6.22
C ASP A 46 11.55 -2.67 -6.95
N LYS A 47 12.79 -2.19 -6.84
CA LYS A 47 13.98 -2.87 -7.35
C LYS A 47 14.70 -3.61 -6.23
N VAL A 48 14.91 -4.89 -6.46
CA VAL A 48 15.55 -5.81 -5.51
C VAL A 48 16.71 -6.51 -6.20
N TYR A 49 17.79 -6.78 -5.46
CA TYR A 49 19.01 -7.36 -6.03
C TYR A 49 19.43 -8.61 -5.30
N ASP A 50 20.10 -9.53 -6.00
CA ASP A 50 20.86 -10.61 -5.38
C ASP A 50 22.34 -10.25 -5.17
N ARG A 51 23.10 -11.15 -4.54
CA ARG A 51 24.53 -10.99 -4.27
C ARG A 51 25.43 -10.85 -5.51
N LEU A 52 24.93 -11.25 -6.68
CA LEU A 52 25.64 -11.16 -7.95
C LEU A 52 25.30 -9.86 -8.69
N GLY A 53 24.41 -9.03 -8.16
CA GLY A 53 23.97 -7.78 -8.79
C GLY A 53 22.83 -7.96 -9.80
N ASN A 54 22.25 -9.17 -9.91
CA ASN A 54 21.09 -9.35 -10.77
C ASN A 54 19.91 -8.57 -10.18
N GLU A 55 19.27 -7.75 -11.01
CA GLU A 55 18.09 -6.97 -10.66
C GLU A 55 16.82 -7.81 -10.84
N TYR A 56 15.90 -7.68 -9.89
CA TYR A 56 14.56 -8.26 -9.86
C TYR A 56 13.57 -7.14 -9.51
N SER A 57 12.35 -7.21 -10.05
CA SER A 57 11.24 -6.42 -9.50
C SER A 57 10.76 -7.04 -8.18
N LEU A 58 10.18 -6.23 -7.30
CA LEU A 58 9.58 -6.72 -6.05
C LEU A 58 8.49 -7.77 -6.31
N ASP A 59 7.77 -7.67 -7.42
CA ASP A 59 6.79 -8.66 -7.89
C ASP A 59 7.43 -10.00 -8.32
N ASP A 60 8.66 -10.00 -8.85
CA ASP A 60 9.36 -11.24 -9.25
C ASP A 60 9.59 -12.17 -8.05
N ILE A 61 9.78 -11.57 -6.87
CA ILE A 61 10.07 -12.29 -5.62
C ILE A 61 8.85 -12.41 -4.70
N LYS A 62 7.66 -12.02 -5.17
CA LYS A 62 6.40 -12.22 -4.45
C LYS A 62 6.03 -13.69 -4.38
N ILE A 63 5.57 -14.16 -3.23
CA ILE A 63 5.05 -15.51 -3.00
C ILE A 63 3.67 -15.66 -3.67
N ASP A 64 3.44 -16.78 -4.35
CA ASP A 64 2.19 -17.15 -5.04
C ASP A 64 1.70 -16.24 -6.18
N SER A 65 2.55 -15.38 -6.76
CA SER A 65 2.21 -14.69 -8.01
C SER A 65 2.19 -15.66 -9.20
N VAL A 66 1.01 -15.92 -9.77
CA VAL A 66 0.88 -16.63 -11.05
C VAL A 66 1.25 -15.65 -12.18
N LYS A 67 2.52 -15.58 -12.56
CA LYS A 67 2.93 -14.75 -13.71
C LYS A 67 2.52 -15.41 -15.03
N THR A 68 1.91 -14.63 -15.92
CA THR A 68 1.55 -15.02 -17.31
C THR A 68 2.47 -14.36 -18.35
N VAL A 69 3.67 -13.92 -17.97
CA VAL A 69 4.65 -13.33 -18.91
C VAL A 69 6.00 -14.03 -18.76
N ALA A 70 6.59 -14.39 -19.90
CA ALA A 70 7.69 -15.33 -20.01
C ALA A 70 9.07 -14.75 -19.63
N PRO A 71 10.03 -15.61 -19.22
CA PRO A 71 9.82 -17.02 -18.92
C PRO A 71 9.39 -17.18 -17.45
N LEU A 72 8.60 -18.20 -17.13
CA LEU A 72 8.28 -18.66 -15.75
C LEU A 72 6.91 -18.22 -15.19
N ALA A 73 5.86 -18.72 -15.85
CA ALA A 73 4.68 -19.19 -15.13
C ALA A 73 5.05 -20.52 -14.45
N VAL A 74 5.35 -20.53 -13.15
CA VAL A 74 5.63 -21.77 -12.40
C VAL A 74 4.74 -21.83 -11.17
N LYS A 75 3.97 -22.92 -11.05
CA LYS A 75 3.21 -23.21 -9.83
C LYS A 75 4.20 -23.47 -8.69
N ARG A 76 3.97 -22.84 -7.55
CA ARG A 76 4.82 -22.97 -6.36
C ARG A 76 4.05 -23.72 -5.29
N THR A 77 4.69 -24.64 -4.62
CA THR A 77 4.09 -25.37 -3.49
C THR A 77 4.93 -25.13 -2.24
N GLN A 78 4.31 -24.56 -1.21
CA GLN A 78 4.90 -24.53 0.13
C GLN A 78 5.11 -25.98 0.59
N PHE A 79 6.31 -26.31 1.04
CA PHE A 79 6.64 -27.68 1.44
C PHE A 79 6.33 -27.89 2.92
N GLN A 80 5.27 -28.65 3.19
CA GLN A 80 4.79 -28.94 4.54
C GLN A 80 5.31 -30.28 5.08
N GLN A 81 6.54 -30.70 4.74
CA GLN A 81 7.01 -32.06 5.06
C GLN A 81 8.16 -32.15 6.06
N CYS A 82 8.73 -31.05 6.56
CA CYS A 82 9.82 -31.10 7.55
C CYS A 82 9.89 -29.86 8.44
N ASN A 83 10.51 -29.99 9.62
CA ASN A 83 10.73 -28.87 10.54
C ASN A 83 12.02 -28.11 10.16
N THR A 84 11.86 -26.93 9.59
CA THR A 84 12.95 -26.01 9.20
C THR A 84 13.17 -24.88 10.22
N GLY A 85 12.51 -24.94 11.38
CA GLY A 85 12.64 -23.94 12.44
C GLY A 85 12.16 -22.55 12.01
N ILE A 86 13.07 -21.58 11.94
CA ILE A 86 12.78 -20.17 11.60
C ILE A 86 12.63 -19.89 10.10
N PHE A 87 12.71 -20.90 9.24
CA PHE A 87 12.66 -20.76 7.78
C PHE A 87 11.35 -21.34 7.22
N ASP A 88 10.79 -20.67 6.23
CA ASP A 88 9.75 -21.22 5.36
C ASP A 88 10.34 -21.44 3.97
N VAL A 89 10.11 -22.62 3.39
CA VAL A 89 10.78 -23.05 2.16
C VAL A 89 9.76 -23.32 1.05
N TYR A 90 10.02 -22.74 -0.11
CA TYR A 90 9.14 -22.80 -1.26
C TYR A 90 9.92 -23.32 -2.47
N PHE A 91 9.42 -24.38 -3.08
CA PHE A 91 10.11 -25.01 -4.21
C PHE A 91 9.53 -24.54 -5.54
N GLU A 92 10.44 -24.13 -6.42
CA GLU A 92 10.17 -23.97 -7.84
C GLU A 92 10.07 -25.36 -8.49
N GLU A 93 9.06 -25.55 -9.35
CA GLU A 93 8.91 -26.78 -10.12
C GLU A 93 10.19 -27.09 -10.89
N ASN A 94 10.63 -28.35 -10.86
CA ASN A 94 11.89 -28.82 -11.46
C ASN A 94 13.18 -28.27 -10.84
N SER A 95 13.13 -27.63 -9.67
CA SER A 95 14.33 -27.28 -8.88
C SER A 95 15.25 -28.49 -8.57
N GLY A 96 14.75 -29.72 -8.74
CA GLY A 96 15.45 -30.96 -8.46
C GLY A 96 15.52 -31.29 -6.98
N MET A 97 15.08 -30.39 -6.10
CA MET A 97 15.06 -30.58 -4.66
C MET A 97 13.74 -31.23 -4.15
N GLU A 98 12.75 -31.41 -5.04
CA GLU A 98 11.46 -32.09 -4.77
C GLU A 98 11.60 -33.58 -4.37
N LEU A 99 12.76 -34.20 -4.64
CA LEU A 99 13.00 -35.60 -4.28
C LEU A 99 13.25 -35.73 -2.77
N THR A 100 12.57 -36.69 -2.13
CA THR A 100 12.53 -36.85 -0.66
C THR A 100 13.91 -36.87 0.01
N ASP A 101 14.89 -37.55 -0.58
CA ASP A 101 16.25 -37.64 0.00
C ASP A 101 17.01 -36.30 -0.07
N ARG A 102 16.73 -35.47 -1.08
CA ARG A 102 17.38 -34.17 -1.28
C ARG A 102 16.72 -33.10 -0.42
N SER A 103 15.38 -33.05 -0.42
CA SER A 103 14.63 -32.17 0.46
C SER A 103 14.96 -32.45 1.93
N ALA A 104 15.14 -33.71 2.34
CA ALA A 104 15.54 -34.07 3.70
C ALA A 104 16.89 -33.45 4.11
N VAL A 105 17.87 -33.39 3.20
CA VAL A 105 19.17 -32.74 3.47
C VAL A 105 18.99 -31.23 3.65
N LEU A 106 18.24 -30.57 2.76
CA LEU A 106 17.95 -29.13 2.88
C LEU A 106 17.25 -28.83 4.21
N CYS A 107 16.24 -29.63 4.57
CA CYS A 107 15.53 -29.50 5.83
C CYS A 107 16.48 -29.60 7.03
N GLN A 108 17.39 -30.57 7.01
CA GLN A 108 18.35 -30.76 8.08
C GLN A 108 19.30 -29.56 8.20
N VAL A 109 19.83 -29.03 7.07
CA VAL A 109 20.68 -27.83 7.08
C VAL A 109 19.94 -26.64 7.71
N LEU A 110 18.72 -26.36 7.26
CA LEU A 110 17.94 -25.22 7.77
C LEU A 110 17.54 -25.41 9.24
N SER A 111 17.21 -26.64 9.66
CA SER A 111 16.98 -26.96 11.07
C SER A 111 18.23 -26.72 11.92
N ASP A 112 19.40 -27.13 11.45
CA ASP A 112 20.66 -26.96 12.17
C ASP A 112 21.06 -25.49 12.28
N ILE A 113 20.93 -24.72 11.19
CA ILE A 113 21.12 -23.26 11.20
C ILE A 113 20.12 -22.59 12.15
N SER A 114 18.85 -22.98 12.07
CA SER A 114 17.79 -22.44 12.93
C SER A 114 18.05 -22.74 14.40
N ALA A 115 18.58 -23.92 14.76
CA ALA A 115 18.92 -24.26 16.13
C ALA A 115 20.18 -23.51 16.61
N PHE A 116 21.13 -23.30 15.70
CA PHE A 116 22.39 -22.62 15.96
C PHE A 116 22.23 -21.13 16.24
N LEU A 117 21.35 -20.44 15.50
CA LEU A 117 21.08 -19.01 15.68
C LEU A 117 20.28 -18.75 16.97
N ILE A 118 20.50 -17.58 17.58
CA ILE A 118 19.72 -17.07 18.70
C ILE A 118 19.01 -15.80 18.21
N THR A 119 17.73 -15.94 17.90
CA THR A 119 16.93 -14.93 17.21
C THR A 119 15.56 -14.76 17.88
N PRO A 120 14.93 -13.58 17.81
CA PRO A 120 13.55 -13.40 18.24
C PRO A 120 12.56 -14.31 17.49
N LEU A 121 12.87 -14.75 16.26
CA LEU A 121 12.03 -15.66 15.46
C LEU A 121 11.82 -17.04 16.12
N GLN A 122 12.69 -17.44 17.06
CA GLN A 122 12.50 -18.67 17.83
C GLN A 122 11.39 -18.57 18.88
N ASN A 123 10.89 -17.37 19.17
CA ASN A 123 9.79 -17.19 20.10
C ASN A 123 8.50 -17.78 19.49
N PRO A 124 7.83 -18.74 20.15
CA PRO A 124 6.61 -19.35 19.62
C PRO A 124 5.45 -18.37 19.33
N THR A 125 5.47 -17.17 19.93
CA THR A 125 4.47 -16.12 19.69
C THR A 125 4.76 -15.30 18.43
N VAL A 126 5.97 -15.40 17.88
CA VAL A 126 6.35 -14.74 16.63
C VAL A 126 5.97 -15.66 15.49
N THR A 127 5.09 -15.16 14.62
CA THR A 127 4.57 -15.92 13.48
C THR A 127 5.39 -15.72 12.21
N HIS A 128 6.23 -14.68 12.16
CA HIS A 128 7.11 -14.38 11.03
C HIS A 128 8.25 -15.40 10.94
N ARG A 129 8.67 -15.71 9.71
CA ARG A 129 9.81 -16.57 9.40
C ARG A 129 10.53 -16.07 8.16
N VAL A 130 11.72 -16.62 7.92
CA VAL A 130 12.53 -16.33 6.74
C VAL A 130 12.05 -17.18 5.57
N ASN A 131 11.28 -16.59 4.66
CA ASN A 131 10.92 -17.17 3.37
C ASN A 131 12.15 -17.37 2.45
N ILE A 132 12.44 -18.62 2.08
CA ILE A 132 13.52 -19.03 1.16
C ILE A 132 12.92 -19.64 -0.10
N TRP A 133 13.32 -19.10 -1.25
CA TRP A 133 12.95 -19.63 -2.56
C TRP A 133 13.97 -20.64 -3.07
N VAL A 134 13.58 -21.91 -3.23
CA VAL A 134 14.41 -22.95 -3.82
C VAL A 134 14.16 -22.99 -5.32
N ARG A 135 15.18 -22.65 -6.11
CA ARG A 135 15.08 -22.42 -7.55
C ARG A 135 15.76 -23.51 -8.37
N ASP A 136 15.27 -23.65 -9.61
CA ASP A 136 16.03 -24.34 -10.65
C ASP A 136 17.21 -23.46 -11.07
N ILE A 137 18.43 -23.94 -10.87
CA ILE A 137 19.64 -23.20 -11.19
C ILE A 137 19.74 -22.85 -12.68
N SER A 138 19.10 -23.63 -13.56
CA SER A 138 19.09 -23.36 -15.00
C SER A 138 18.26 -22.12 -15.38
N ASN A 139 17.39 -21.66 -14.48
CA ASN A 139 16.62 -20.43 -14.61
C ASN A 139 17.34 -19.21 -14.03
N LEU A 140 18.58 -19.38 -13.55
CA LEU A 140 19.40 -18.32 -12.97
C LEU A 140 20.58 -17.95 -13.88
N THR A 141 20.97 -16.68 -13.83
CA THR A 141 22.21 -16.20 -14.43
C THR A 141 23.36 -16.43 -13.44
N VAL A 142 24.03 -17.58 -13.57
CA VAL A 142 25.18 -17.96 -12.73
C VAL A 142 26.43 -18.26 -13.57
N PRO A 143 27.64 -18.12 -13.00
CA PRO A 143 28.87 -18.54 -13.67
C PRO A 143 28.85 -20.02 -14.10
N ALA A 144 29.58 -20.35 -15.18
CA ALA A 144 29.65 -21.73 -15.65
C ALA A 144 30.37 -22.64 -14.64
N GLY A 145 29.80 -23.81 -14.35
CA GLY A 145 30.35 -24.77 -13.39
C GLY A 145 29.96 -24.53 -11.93
N THR A 146 29.06 -23.57 -11.65
CA THR A 146 28.48 -23.35 -10.32
C THR A 146 27.71 -24.59 -9.85
N LEU A 147 28.13 -25.16 -8.71
CA LEU A 147 27.47 -26.33 -8.10
C LEU A 147 26.17 -25.96 -7.38
N ALA A 148 26.16 -24.79 -6.73
CA ALA A 148 25.02 -24.23 -6.02
C ALA A 148 25.16 -22.71 -5.90
N MET A 149 24.06 -22.03 -5.58
CA MET A 149 24.01 -20.58 -5.34
C MET A 149 23.02 -20.29 -4.20
N GLY A 150 23.40 -19.44 -3.25
CA GLY A 150 22.50 -18.95 -2.19
C GLY A 150 22.65 -17.46 -1.89
N THR A 151 21.57 -16.72 -1.81
CA THR A 151 21.64 -15.28 -1.64
C THR A 151 20.56 -14.79 -0.68
N SER A 152 20.87 -13.72 0.04
CA SER A 152 19.83 -12.82 0.51
C SER A 152 19.45 -11.89 -0.65
N PHE A 153 18.20 -11.44 -0.65
CA PHE A 153 17.83 -10.27 -1.43
C PHE A 153 18.30 -9.00 -0.71
N TYR A 154 18.47 -7.92 -1.48
CA TYR A 154 18.86 -6.59 -1.02
C TYR A 154 17.93 -5.56 -1.63
N THR A 155 17.32 -4.75 -0.78
CA THR A 155 16.44 -3.65 -1.19
C THR A 155 17.12 -2.32 -0.91
N VAL A 156 17.19 -1.45 -1.92
CA VAL A 156 17.78 -0.10 -1.81
C VAL A 156 16.81 0.93 -2.41
N PRO A 157 16.79 2.19 -1.92
CA PRO A 157 15.94 3.23 -2.48
C PRO A 157 16.26 3.50 -3.95
N SER A 158 15.23 3.76 -4.74
CA SER A 158 15.34 4.15 -6.15
C SER A 158 16.23 5.37 -6.34
N ASP A 159 16.96 5.41 -7.45
CA ASP A 159 17.74 6.58 -7.84
C ASP A 159 16.82 7.66 -8.44
N GLN A 160 16.72 8.80 -7.76
CA GLN A 160 15.98 9.98 -8.21
C GLN A 160 16.94 11.08 -8.72
N GLY A 161 18.09 10.68 -9.29
CA GLY A 161 19.12 11.56 -9.85
C GLY A 161 20.31 11.83 -8.90
N GLN A 162 20.27 11.29 -7.69
CA GLN A 162 21.36 11.28 -6.70
C GLN A 162 21.26 9.98 -5.88
N PRO A 163 21.98 8.91 -6.24
CA PRO A 163 21.81 7.63 -5.58
C PRO A 163 22.32 7.68 -4.14
N ALA A 164 21.49 7.20 -3.22
CA ALA A 164 21.89 6.99 -1.84
C ALA A 164 23.06 5.99 -1.78
N SER A 165 23.95 6.19 -0.81
CA SER A 165 25.14 5.33 -0.58
C SER A 165 25.21 4.88 0.86
N GLY A 166 25.86 3.74 1.09
CA GLY A 166 26.08 3.24 2.45
C GLY A 166 26.33 1.74 2.55
N ILE A 167 25.96 1.19 3.71
CA ILE A 167 26.04 -0.23 4.01
C ILE A 167 24.65 -0.84 3.99
N VAL A 168 24.42 -1.82 3.12
CA VAL A 168 23.16 -2.54 2.99
C VAL A 168 23.25 -3.90 3.66
N ASP A 169 22.19 -4.26 4.38
CA ASP A 169 22.00 -5.58 4.99
C ASP A 169 20.96 -6.36 4.19
N GLY A 170 21.18 -7.66 4.06
CA GLY A 170 20.25 -8.53 3.34
C GLY A 170 18.93 -8.73 4.09
N GLU A 171 17.84 -8.95 3.36
CA GLU A 171 16.51 -9.27 3.89
C GLU A 171 16.50 -10.50 4.84
N VAL A 172 17.34 -11.52 4.58
CA VAL A 172 17.53 -12.66 5.51
C VAL A 172 18.09 -12.18 6.85
N TRP A 173 19.13 -11.36 6.82
CA TRP A 173 19.75 -10.81 8.04
C TRP A 173 18.75 -9.93 8.81
N LYS A 174 18.06 -9.02 8.11
CA LYS A 174 17.08 -8.10 8.71
C LYS A 174 15.97 -8.86 9.40
N THR A 175 15.40 -9.87 8.75
CA THR A 175 14.32 -10.70 9.30
C THR A 175 14.76 -11.48 10.54
N ILE A 176 15.94 -12.12 10.50
CA ILE A 176 16.50 -12.87 11.64
C ILE A 176 16.78 -11.95 12.82
N GLN A 177 17.30 -10.76 12.58
CA GLN A 177 17.73 -9.86 13.64
C GLN A 177 16.55 -9.09 14.25
N ALA A 178 15.61 -8.64 13.44
CA ALA A 178 14.44 -7.88 13.88
C ALA A 178 13.35 -8.78 14.51
N GLY A 179 13.20 -10.02 14.03
CA GLY A 179 12.09 -10.88 14.46
C GLY A 179 10.76 -10.59 13.78
N VAL A 180 10.78 -9.74 12.74
CA VAL A 180 9.64 -9.39 11.90
C VAL A 180 10.07 -9.48 10.44
N ASP A 181 9.10 -9.57 9.53
CA ASP A 181 9.36 -9.57 8.09
C ASP A 181 10.08 -8.27 7.68
N SER A 182 11.17 -8.38 6.91
CA SER A 182 11.98 -7.22 6.53
C SER A 182 11.36 -6.31 5.46
N TYR A 183 10.26 -6.74 4.83
CA TYR A 183 9.42 -5.92 3.95
C TYR A 183 8.28 -5.19 4.68
N THR A 184 8.21 -5.32 6.01
CA THR A 184 7.28 -4.53 6.83
C THR A 184 7.45 -3.03 6.52
N ASN A 185 6.34 -2.35 6.25
CA ASN A 185 6.28 -0.91 5.94
C ASN A 185 7.07 -0.49 4.68
N VAL A 186 7.22 -1.39 3.70
CA VAL A 186 7.80 -1.11 2.38
C VAL A 186 6.73 -0.84 1.30
N THR A 187 5.58 -1.53 1.34
CA THR A 187 4.62 -1.57 0.21
C THR A 187 3.33 -0.76 0.40
N SER A 188 2.71 -0.27 -0.70
CA SER A 188 1.37 0.37 -0.76
C SER A 188 0.74 0.30 -2.18
N PRO A 189 -0.59 0.11 -2.35
CA PRO A 189 -1.59 -0.26 -1.36
C PRO A 189 -1.68 -1.78 -1.21
N LEU A 190 -1.78 -2.20 0.06
CA LEU A 190 -2.10 -3.53 0.58
C LEU A 190 -2.22 -4.67 -0.46
N ILE A 191 -1.14 -5.42 -0.66
CA ILE A 191 -1.27 -6.84 -1.02
C ILE A 191 -1.28 -7.61 0.30
N SER A 192 -2.48 -7.74 0.88
CA SER A 192 -2.77 -8.75 1.89
C SER A 192 -3.13 -10.11 1.27
N ASN A 193 -3.12 -10.24 -0.06
CA ASN A 193 -3.43 -11.48 -0.76
C ASN A 193 -2.18 -12.14 -1.36
N GLY A 194 -1.56 -12.98 -0.54
CA GLY A 194 -0.69 -14.10 -0.92
C GLY A 194 -1.00 -15.25 0.04
N VAL A 195 -1.39 -16.40 -0.51
CA VAL A 195 -2.07 -17.47 0.22
C VAL A 195 -1.04 -18.42 0.82
N SER A 196 -0.64 -18.23 2.07
CA SER A 196 -0.16 -19.35 2.89
C SER A 196 -0.46 -19.07 4.36
N ALA A 197 -1.10 -20.03 5.03
CA ALA A 197 -1.56 -19.96 6.41
C ALA A 197 -0.41 -20.01 7.46
N SER A 198 0.68 -19.28 7.22
CA SER A 198 1.82 -19.11 8.11
C SER A 198 2.16 -17.62 8.11
N GLY A 199 2.23 -16.98 9.29
CA GLY A 199 2.35 -15.52 9.44
C GLY A 199 3.69 -14.89 9.00
N SER A 200 4.31 -15.39 7.93
CA SER A 200 5.49 -14.87 7.22
C SER A 200 5.01 -14.11 5.99
N GLY A 201 5.50 -12.90 5.73
CA GLY A 201 4.91 -11.97 4.77
C GLY A 201 5.04 -12.38 3.29
N ALA A 202 4.70 -11.44 2.40
CA ALA A 202 4.35 -11.73 1.00
C ALA A 202 5.52 -11.98 0.04
N PHE A 203 6.77 -11.82 0.47
CA PHE A 203 7.95 -11.87 -0.41
C PHE A 203 9.02 -12.83 0.11
N TYR A 204 9.86 -13.32 -0.81
CA TYR A 204 11.05 -14.09 -0.46
C TYR A 204 12.15 -13.17 0.10
N HIS A 205 12.80 -13.60 1.19
CA HIS A 205 13.94 -12.87 1.76
C HIS A 205 15.27 -13.32 1.14
N GLY A 206 15.33 -14.55 0.65
CA GLY A 206 16.49 -15.10 -0.02
C GLY A 206 16.13 -16.26 -0.93
N MET A 207 17.12 -16.74 -1.68
CA MET A 207 16.95 -17.89 -2.56
C MET A 207 18.15 -18.83 -2.50
N ILE A 208 17.93 -20.09 -2.85
CA ILE A 208 18.95 -21.12 -3.03
C ILE A 208 18.68 -21.93 -4.30
N ALA A 209 19.71 -22.32 -5.03
CA ALA A 209 19.63 -23.19 -6.20
C ALA A 209 20.79 -24.18 -6.20
N VAL A 210 20.56 -25.40 -6.71
CA VAL A 210 21.57 -26.48 -6.74
C VAL A 210 21.55 -27.15 -8.11
N ASP A 211 22.72 -27.42 -8.69
CA ASP A 211 22.84 -28.12 -9.97
C ASP A 211 22.74 -29.64 -9.79
N PHE A 212 21.56 -30.19 -10.04
CA PHE A 212 21.32 -31.63 -10.04
C PHE A 212 21.52 -32.31 -11.41
N ASN A 213 21.86 -31.56 -12.46
CA ASN A 213 21.97 -32.07 -13.83
C ASN A 213 23.39 -32.54 -14.16
N THR A 214 24.41 -31.85 -13.65
CA THR A 214 25.82 -32.16 -13.98
C THR A 214 26.57 -32.89 -12.87
N THR A 215 26.03 -32.88 -11.65
CA THR A 215 26.74 -33.32 -10.44
C THR A 215 26.07 -34.52 -9.78
N THR A 216 26.89 -35.49 -9.36
CA THR A 216 26.42 -36.61 -8.53
C THR A 216 26.48 -36.22 -7.07
N TRP A 217 25.33 -36.14 -6.42
CA TRP A 217 25.19 -35.69 -5.03
C TRP A 217 25.09 -36.83 -4.03
N HIS A 218 25.84 -36.72 -2.93
CA HIS A 218 25.75 -37.57 -1.76
C HIS A 218 24.81 -36.95 -0.72
N THR A 219 23.80 -37.71 -0.29
CA THR A 219 22.74 -37.25 0.63
C THR A 219 22.78 -37.92 2.01
N ASP A 220 23.61 -38.95 2.21
CA ASP A 220 23.68 -39.66 3.49
C ASP A 220 24.50 -38.88 4.53
N LEU A 221 23.84 -38.46 5.60
CA LEU A 221 24.44 -37.67 6.66
C LEU A 221 25.30 -38.48 7.65
N GLN A 222 25.23 -39.81 7.62
CA GLN A 222 25.95 -40.71 8.54
C GLN A 222 27.24 -41.27 7.94
N SER A 223 27.48 -41.06 6.64
CA SER A 223 28.70 -41.51 5.96
C SER A 223 29.37 -40.39 5.18
N THR A 224 30.68 -40.53 4.96
CA THR A 224 31.47 -39.63 4.13
C THR A 224 31.12 -39.83 2.64
N PRO A 225 31.10 -38.77 1.82
CA PRO A 225 30.80 -38.89 0.40
C PRO A 225 31.79 -39.81 -0.33
N PRO A 226 31.32 -40.76 -1.17
CA PRO A 226 32.20 -41.62 -1.94
C PRO A 226 32.95 -40.87 -3.05
N THR A 227 34.05 -41.46 -3.54
CA THR A 227 34.85 -40.92 -4.65
C THR A 227 33.98 -40.58 -5.86
N GLY A 228 34.08 -39.34 -6.34
CA GLY A 228 33.34 -38.85 -7.51
C GLY A 228 31.97 -38.23 -7.20
N SER A 229 31.55 -38.18 -5.94
CA SER A 229 30.32 -37.50 -5.51
C SER A 229 30.60 -36.23 -4.70
N GLN A 230 29.74 -35.24 -4.82
CA GLN A 230 29.76 -34.00 -4.03
C GLN A 230 28.83 -34.10 -2.83
N ASP A 231 29.20 -33.50 -1.70
CA ASP A 231 28.37 -33.51 -0.49
C ASP A 231 27.26 -32.45 -0.54
N LEU A 232 26.00 -32.88 -0.58
CA LEU A 232 24.87 -31.95 -0.73
C LEU A 232 24.70 -31.07 0.52
N TYR A 233 24.92 -31.62 1.72
CA TYR A 233 24.80 -30.86 2.96
C TYR A 233 25.83 -29.72 3.00
N SER A 234 27.09 -30.01 2.67
CA SER A 234 28.13 -28.98 2.59
C SER A 234 27.82 -27.88 1.61
N ALA A 235 27.37 -28.22 0.40
CA ALA A 235 27.03 -27.22 -0.61
C ALA A 235 25.88 -26.31 -0.14
N ILE A 236 24.79 -26.89 0.38
CA ILE A 236 23.66 -26.10 0.87
C ILE A 236 24.06 -25.22 2.06
N LEU A 237 24.81 -25.76 3.03
CA LEU A 237 25.27 -25.00 4.18
C LEU A 237 26.20 -23.84 3.77
N HIS A 238 27.10 -24.08 2.82
CA HIS A 238 27.96 -23.04 2.23
C HIS A 238 27.13 -21.91 1.61
N GLU A 239 26.14 -22.26 0.77
CA GLU A 239 25.28 -21.26 0.14
C GLU A 239 24.40 -20.50 1.14
N MET A 240 23.95 -21.16 2.21
CA MET A 240 23.22 -20.49 3.28
C MET A 240 24.10 -19.53 4.08
N MET A 241 25.40 -19.80 4.21
CA MET A 241 26.34 -18.85 4.86
C MET A 241 26.51 -17.57 4.04
N HIS A 242 26.48 -17.65 2.71
CA HIS A 242 26.37 -16.47 1.85
C HIS A 242 25.04 -15.74 2.06
N ALA A 243 23.90 -16.45 2.13
CA ALA A 243 22.60 -15.84 2.43
C ALA A 243 22.54 -15.18 3.81
N LEU A 244 23.31 -15.69 4.78
CA LEU A 244 23.49 -15.05 6.10
C LEU A 244 24.38 -13.79 6.03
N GLY A 245 25.09 -13.54 4.92
CA GLY A 245 25.81 -12.29 4.69
C GLY A 245 27.34 -12.39 4.75
N LEU A 246 27.93 -13.59 4.74
CA LEU A 246 29.35 -13.77 4.43
C LEU A 246 29.57 -13.60 2.92
N ILE A 247 29.49 -12.36 2.46
CA ILE A 247 29.50 -12.02 1.05
C ILE A 247 30.02 -10.59 0.88
N SER A 248 30.90 -10.39 -0.11
CA SER A 248 31.32 -9.05 -0.51
C SER A 248 30.46 -8.52 -1.64
N LEU A 249 30.07 -7.25 -1.55
CA LEU A 249 29.43 -6.50 -2.64
C LEU A 249 30.41 -5.56 -3.35
N ILE A 250 31.73 -5.70 -3.12
CA ILE A 250 32.78 -4.98 -3.86
C ILE A 250 33.05 -5.74 -5.16
N ASP A 251 32.88 -5.08 -6.31
CA ASP A 251 33.22 -5.62 -7.63
C ASP A 251 34.72 -5.45 -7.96
N GLY A 252 35.20 -6.07 -9.04
CA GLY A 252 36.62 -6.13 -9.40
C GLY A 252 37.28 -4.78 -9.70
N ASP A 253 36.49 -3.74 -9.97
CA ASP A 253 36.94 -2.35 -10.13
C ASP A 253 36.77 -1.50 -8.85
N GLY A 254 36.36 -2.12 -7.74
CA GLY A 254 36.10 -1.47 -6.46
C GLY A 254 34.70 -0.86 -6.34
N THR A 255 33.90 -0.84 -7.40
CA THR A 255 32.52 -0.34 -7.33
C THR A 255 31.58 -1.33 -6.61
N SER A 256 30.34 -0.93 -6.38
CA SER A 256 29.31 -1.79 -5.82
C SER A 256 28.81 -2.78 -6.87
N ARG A 257 28.53 -4.01 -6.45
CA ARG A 257 27.85 -5.01 -7.30
C ARG A 257 26.38 -4.70 -7.55
N LEU A 258 25.76 -3.82 -6.76
CA LEU A 258 24.35 -3.45 -6.92
C LEU A 258 24.15 -2.38 -8.02
N ASN A 259 24.83 -2.53 -9.16
CA ASN A 259 24.80 -1.60 -10.30
C ASN A 259 25.13 -0.14 -9.90
N ASP A 260 24.36 0.85 -10.39
CA ASP A 260 24.55 2.30 -10.16
C ASP A 260 24.34 2.72 -8.68
N TYR A 261 24.03 1.77 -7.78
CA TYR A 261 23.80 2.03 -6.35
C TYR A 261 25.07 1.76 -5.53
N PRO A 262 25.73 2.80 -4.97
CA PRO A 262 26.95 2.70 -4.17
C PRO A 262 26.71 2.16 -2.74
N TYR A 263 26.15 0.95 -2.66
CA TYR A 263 25.92 0.21 -1.43
C TYR A 263 26.83 -1.00 -1.32
N PHE A 264 27.45 -1.18 -0.16
CA PHE A 264 28.31 -2.32 0.14
C PHE A 264 27.75 -3.16 1.28
N SER A 265 28.22 -4.39 1.45
CA SER A 265 27.73 -5.26 2.52
C SER A 265 28.32 -4.87 3.88
N ARG A 266 27.65 -5.28 4.97
CA ARG A 266 28.24 -5.21 6.31
C ARG A 266 29.55 -5.98 6.44
N TYR A 267 29.70 -7.07 5.70
CA TYR A 267 30.92 -7.86 5.66
C TYR A 267 32.12 -7.07 5.10
N ASP A 268 31.87 -6.20 4.12
CA ASP A 268 32.92 -5.37 3.50
C ASP A 268 33.59 -4.39 4.48
N LEU A 269 32.91 -4.01 5.57
CA LEU A 269 33.48 -3.17 6.63
C LEU A 269 34.68 -3.81 7.34
N PHE A 270 34.80 -5.14 7.27
CA PHE A 270 35.88 -5.90 7.89
C PHE A 270 37.03 -6.18 6.94
N LEU A 271 36.88 -5.92 5.64
CA LEU A 271 37.90 -6.22 4.65
C LEU A 271 39.01 -5.17 4.66
N ARG A 272 40.25 -5.64 4.80
CA ARG A 272 41.45 -4.78 4.78
C ARG A 272 42.54 -5.40 3.95
N ASN A 273 43.50 -4.55 3.58
CA ASN A 273 44.74 -5.02 2.96
C ASN A 273 45.49 -6.03 3.86
N ASN A 274 46.45 -6.76 3.28
CA ASN A 274 47.18 -7.83 3.98
C ASN A 274 47.82 -7.42 5.32
N SER A 275 48.24 -6.15 5.46
CA SER A 275 48.83 -5.60 6.69
C SER A 275 47.80 -5.15 7.73
N GLY A 276 46.52 -5.07 7.39
CA GLY A 276 45.44 -4.57 8.25
C GLY A 276 45.41 -3.05 8.43
N THR A 277 46.31 -2.32 7.78
CA THR A 277 46.45 -0.87 7.97
C THR A 277 45.36 -0.09 7.26
N ASN A 278 44.91 -0.54 6.10
CA ASN A 278 43.93 0.16 5.27
C ASN A 278 42.69 -0.72 5.05
N ALA A 279 41.52 -0.23 5.44
CA ALA A 279 40.25 -0.81 5.05
C ALA A 279 40.02 -0.65 3.54
N LEU A 280 39.36 -1.63 2.93
CA LEU A 280 39.00 -1.57 1.52
C LEU A 280 37.95 -0.49 1.25
N LEU A 281 37.05 -0.27 2.20
CA LEU A 281 36.07 0.81 2.14
C LEU A 281 36.46 1.95 3.09
N THR A 282 36.16 3.18 2.67
CA THR A 282 36.25 4.37 3.52
C THR A 282 34.90 5.06 3.57
N ASN A 283 34.59 5.63 4.73
CA ASN A 283 33.43 6.49 4.91
C ASN A 283 33.83 7.93 4.60
N THR A 284 33.16 8.58 3.65
CA THR A 284 33.39 9.99 3.29
C THR A 284 32.45 10.96 4.00
N GLY A 285 31.46 10.44 4.72
CA GLY A 285 30.45 11.19 5.43
C GLY A 285 30.69 11.32 6.93
N GLY A 286 29.78 12.04 7.58
CA GLY A 286 29.70 12.12 9.05
C GLY A 286 28.88 10.99 9.69
N CYS A 287 28.19 10.19 8.89
CA CYS A 287 27.20 9.20 9.33
C CYS A 287 27.77 7.77 9.30
N SER A 288 27.53 6.98 10.35
CA SER A 288 28.27 5.74 10.61
C SER A 288 28.13 4.65 9.54
N LEU A 289 27.01 4.59 8.82
CA LEU A 289 26.74 3.60 7.78
C LEU A 289 26.47 4.20 6.39
N TYR A 290 26.59 5.52 6.22
CA TYR A 290 26.31 6.18 4.94
C TYR A 290 27.59 6.53 4.22
N GLN A 291 27.48 6.83 2.91
CA GLN A 291 28.57 7.45 2.15
C GLN A 291 29.87 6.64 2.20
N TYR A 292 29.74 5.33 2.03
CA TYR A 292 30.87 4.44 1.83
C TYR A 292 31.25 4.38 0.36
N GLN A 293 32.56 4.30 0.11
CA GLN A 293 33.14 4.07 -1.20
C GLN A 293 34.41 3.25 -1.06
N PHE A 294 34.89 2.68 -2.17
CA PHE A 294 36.21 2.09 -2.21
C PHE A 294 37.28 3.12 -1.80
N ASN A 295 38.23 2.68 -0.99
CA ASN A 295 39.24 3.55 -0.41
C ASN A 295 40.12 4.14 -1.52
N PRO A 296 40.08 5.46 -1.77
CA PRO A 296 40.83 6.09 -2.87
C PRO A 296 42.35 6.07 -2.63
N ALA A 297 42.81 5.72 -1.42
CA ALA A 297 44.23 5.49 -1.14
C ALA A 297 44.73 4.11 -1.62
N LEU A 298 43.83 3.23 -2.05
CA LEU A 298 44.15 1.89 -2.54
C LEU A 298 43.98 1.83 -4.07
N SER A 299 44.85 1.05 -4.73
CA SER A 299 44.65 0.66 -6.12
C SER A 299 43.73 -0.57 -6.18
N THR A 300 42.82 -0.60 -7.16
CA THR A 300 41.94 -1.75 -7.42
C THR A 300 42.70 -3.04 -7.76
N SER A 301 43.98 -2.93 -8.14
CA SER A 301 44.88 -4.10 -8.27
C SER A 301 45.00 -4.94 -6.99
N ILE A 302 44.65 -4.41 -5.81
CA ILE A 302 44.59 -5.20 -4.58
C ILE A 302 43.53 -6.31 -4.62
N LEU A 303 42.49 -6.14 -5.45
CA LEU A 303 41.41 -7.12 -5.63
C LEU A 303 41.77 -8.22 -6.63
N ALA A 304 42.81 -7.99 -7.44
CA ALA A 304 43.33 -8.88 -8.48
C ALA A 304 44.85 -8.71 -8.66
N PRO A 305 45.66 -9.07 -7.65
CA PRO A 305 47.07 -8.67 -7.54
C PRO A 305 48.01 -9.30 -8.59
N GLY A 306 47.55 -10.30 -9.34
CA GLY A 306 48.39 -11.10 -10.23
C GLY A 306 47.87 -11.20 -11.68
N CYS A 307 46.90 -10.38 -12.07
CA CYS A 307 46.12 -10.65 -13.28
C CYS A 307 46.96 -10.43 -14.55
N SER A 308 47.47 -11.53 -15.10
CA SER A 308 48.37 -11.58 -16.24
C SER A 308 48.06 -12.80 -17.11
N VAL A 309 48.49 -12.80 -18.38
CA VAL A 309 48.23 -13.91 -19.30
C VAL A 309 48.89 -15.19 -18.76
N GLY A 310 48.10 -16.24 -18.53
CA GLY A 310 48.59 -17.53 -18.04
C GLY A 310 48.60 -17.70 -16.51
N TYR A 311 47.80 -16.91 -15.79
CA TYR A 311 47.60 -17.10 -14.34
C TYR A 311 46.98 -18.46 -14.01
N THR A 312 47.26 -18.95 -12.81
CA THR A 312 46.63 -20.12 -12.21
C THR A 312 45.31 -19.69 -11.55
N THR A 313 44.21 -20.31 -11.96
CA THR A 313 42.91 -20.19 -11.29
C THR A 313 42.96 -20.92 -9.95
N ASP A 314 42.10 -20.55 -9.00
CA ASP A 314 42.02 -21.22 -7.69
C ASP A 314 43.35 -21.11 -6.90
N GLU A 315 44.02 -19.96 -6.99
CA GLU A 315 45.26 -19.68 -6.27
C GLU A 315 45.32 -18.23 -5.76
N THR A 316 45.39 -18.05 -4.44
CA THR A 316 45.63 -16.77 -3.78
C THR A 316 47.12 -16.52 -3.49
N ILE A 317 47.59 -15.31 -3.79
CA ILE A 317 48.93 -14.85 -3.41
C ILE A 317 48.92 -14.36 -1.95
N CYS A 318 49.33 -15.22 -1.01
CA CYS A 318 49.21 -14.95 0.43
C CYS A 318 49.93 -13.70 0.93
N SER A 319 50.98 -13.25 0.25
CA SER A 319 51.69 -12.00 0.59
C SER A 319 50.91 -10.73 0.25
N SER A 320 49.83 -10.83 -0.54
CA SER A 320 48.97 -9.71 -0.94
C SER A 320 47.50 -9.92 -0.63
N ALA A 321 47.11 -11.10 -0.13
CA ALA A 321 45.72 -11.44 0.15
C ALA A 321 45.04 -10.40 1.05
N VAL A 322 43.82 -10.02 0.66
CA VAL A 322 42.90 -9.29 1.53
C VAL A 322 42.58 -10.18 2.73
N LYS A 323 42.28 -9.56 3.88
CA LYS A 323 41.86 -10.30 5.07
C LYS A 323 40.61 -9.68 5.67
N PHE A 324 39.80 -10.54 6.27
CA PHE A 324 38.72 -10.17 7.17
C PHE A 324 39.33 -9.87 8.54
N PHE A 325 39.17 -8.63 9.02
CA PHE A 325 39.66 -8.15 10.31
C PHE A 325 38.49 -7.94 11.29
N GLY A 326 37.87 -9.04 11.70
CA GLY A 326 36.91 -9.06 12.80
C GLY A 326 37.59 -9.39 14.13
N THR A 327 36.90 -10.17 14.96
CA THR A 327 37.47 -10.74 16.19
C THR A 327 38.64 -11.67 15.85
N ASN A 328 38.54 -12.40 14.74
CA ASN A 328 39.64 -13.15 14.14
C ASN A 328 40.14 -12.45 12.87
N THR A 329 41.43 -12.60 12.58
CA THR A 329 42.01 -12.20 11.28
C THR A 329 42.09 -13.42 10.37
N ILE A 330 41.28 -13.41 9.30
CA ILE A 330 41.13 -14.55 8.39
C ILE A 330 41.52 -14.12 6.97
N PRO A 331 42.44 -14.82 6.29
CA PRO A 331 42.70 -14.60 4.86
C PRO A 331 41.45 -14.81 4.03
N VAL A 332 41.28 -13.96 3.03
CA VAL A 332 40.13 -13.98 2.13
C VAL A 332 40.62 -14.35 0.73
N TYR A 333 39.83 -15.13 0.00
CA TYR A 333 40.14 -15.57 -1.35
C TYR A 333 40.35 -14.35 -2.25
N THR A 334 41.61 -14.15 -2.64
CA THR A 334 42.09 -13.00 -3.43
C THR A 334 42.93 -13.55 -4.60
N PRO A 335 42.26 -14.15 -5.59
CA PRO A 335 42.94 -14.80 -6.71
C PRO A 335 43.74 -13.81 -7.56
N ALA A 336 44.64 -14.35 -8.40
CA ALA A 336 45.47 -13.54 -9.29
C ALA A 336 44.64 -12.60 -10.18
N CYS A 337 43.58 -13.10 -10.81
CA CYS A 337 42.55 -12.31 -11.48
C CYS A 337 41.25 -12.35 -10.66
N TYR A 338 40.50 -11.25 -10.65
CA TYR A 338 39.20 -11.21 -9.99
C TYR A 338 38.23 -12.22 -10.60
N GLU A 339 37.64 -13.07 -9.75
CA GLU A 339 36.69 -14.10 -10.11
C GLU A 339 35.31 -13.71 -9.58
N SER A 340 34.43 -13.27 -10.49
CA SER A 340 33.08 -12.86 -10.13
C SER A 340 32.33 -13.99 -9.42
N GLY A 341 31.61 -13.64 -8.36
CA GLY A 341 30.94 -14.61 -7.48
C GLY A 341 31.83 -15.24 -6.40
N SER A 342 33.17 -15.25 -6.53
CA SER A 342 34.07 -15.88 -5.56
C SER A 342 35.03 -14.95 -4.85
N SER A 343 35.68 -14.03 -5.55
CA SER A 343 36.65 -13.11 -4.95
C SER A 343 36.01 -12.32 -3.80
N LEU A 344 36.77 -12.19 -2.70
CA LEU A 344 36.38 -11.51 -1.46
C LEU A 344 35.31 -12.19 -0.59
N SER A 345 34.51 -13.09 -1.17
CA SER A 345 33.37 -13.73 -0.49
C SER A 345 33.69 -15.08 0.16
N HIS A 346 34.92 -15.55 0.02
CA HIS A 346 35.39 -16.84 0.57
C HIS A 346 36.59 -16.63 1.48
N PHE A 347 36.76 -17.51 2.47
CA PHE A 347 37.98 -17.58 3.26
C PHE A 347 39.01 -18.48 2.59
N GLU A 348 40.27 -18.08 2.70
CA GLU A 348 41.38 -18.70 1.98
C GLU A 348 42.20 -19.61 2.91
N ASP A 349 42.08 -20.91 2.68
CA ASP A 349 42.76 -21.96 3.43
C ASP A 349 44.26 -21.97 3.17
N MET A 350 44.70 -21.78 1.93
CA MET A 350 46.12 -21.85 1.54
C MET A 350 46.97 -20.79 2.24
N CYS A 351 46.34 -19.67 2.60
CA CYS A 351 46.97 -18.57 3.30
C CYS A 351 46.74 -18.62 4.82
N TYR A 352 45.97 -19.59 5.29
CA TYR A 352 45.71 -19.86 6.69
C TYR A 352 46.71 -20.92 7.17
N GLY A 353 47.52 -20.60 8.18
CA GLY A 353 48.75 -21.33 8.52
C GLY A 353 48.64 -22.86 8.63
N PRO A 354 49.76 -23.61 8.60
CA PRO A 354 49.75 -25.08 8.52
C PRO A 354 48.93 -25.73 9.66
N PRO A 355 48.25 -26.88 9.42
CA PRO A 355 48.48 -27.82 8.31
C PRO A 355 47.46 -27.74 7.15
N TYR A 356 46.79 -26.60 6.94
CA TYR A 356 45.71 -26.50 5.95
C TYR A 356 46.26 -26.38 4.51
N GLY A 357 45.69 -27.17 3.59
CA GLY A 357 45.97 -27.09 2.15
C GLY A 357 45.06 -26.07 1.46
N ASN A 358 45.09 -26.01 0.13
CA ASN A 358 44.13 -25.19 -0.62
C ASN A 358 42.79 -25.93 -0.71
N ASN A 359 41.69 -25.26 -0.39
CA ASN A 359 40.34 -25.85 -0.42
C ASN A 359 40.19 -27.10 0.46
N ASP A 360 40.62 -27.04 1.71
CA ASP A 360 40.60 -28.21 2.60
C ASP A 360 39.92 -27.96 3.95
N TYR A 361 39.92 -26.71 4.45
CA TYR A 361 39.56 -26.44 5.85
C TYR A 361 38.25 -25.69 6.01
N PHE A 362 38.13 -24.46 5.53
CA PHE A 362 36.96 -23.61 5.72
C PHE A 362 35.72 -24.17 5.01
N LEU A 363 34.54 -24.03 5.61
CA LEU A 363 33.29 -24.29 4.90
C LEU A 363 33.16 -23.34 3.70
N MET A 364 33.53 -22.07 3.90
CA MET A 364 33.51 -20.97 2.95
C MET A 364 34.79 -20.87 2.11
N SER A 365 35.44 -21.99 1.79
CA SER A 365 36.49 -21.98 0.75
C SER A 365 35.85 -21.93 -0.64
N ASN A 366 36.55 -21.38 -1.62
CA ASN A 366 36.02 -21.13 -2.96
C ASN A 366 35.75 -22.40 -3.79
N VAL A 367 36.35 -23.55 -3.44
CA VAL A 367 36.09 -24.84 -4.08
C VAL A 367 35.90 -25.96 -3.05
N VAL A 368 34.99 -26.90 -3.37
CA VAL A 368 34.85 -28.18 -2.66
C VAL A 368 35.10 -29.32 -3.64
N ALA A 369 36.14 -30.11 -3.38
CA ALA A 369 36.47 -31.26 -4.21
C ALA A 369 35.53 -32.45 -3.94
N PRO A 370 35.27 -33.32 -4.94
CA PRO A 370 34.51 -34.55 -4.71
C PRO A 370 35.11 -35.41 -3.59
N ALA A 371 34.26 -36.13 -2.87
CA ALA A 371 34.60 -36.92 -1.68
C ALA A 371 35.11 -36.12 -0.46
N GLN A 372 35.01 -34.79 -0.47
CA GLN A 372 35.19 -33.97 0.71
C GLN A 372 33.84 -33.57 1.32
N MET A 373 33.80 -33.41 2.64
CA MET A 373 32.65 -32.87 3.37
C MET A 373 33.09 -31.87 4.42
N ARG A 374 32.35 -30.77 4.54
CA ARG A 374 32.47 -29.70 5.53
C ARG A 374 31.06 -29.35 5.99
N ARG A 375 30.54 -30.05 6.99
CA ARG A 375 29.11 -30.02 7.37
C ARG A 375 28.82 -29.17 8.61
N TYR A 376 29.72 -28.25 8.95
CA TYR A 376 29.54 -27.29 10.04
C TYR A 376 30.49 -26.09 9.83
N PRO A 377 30.12 -24.87 10.25
CA PRO A 377 31.04 -23.73 10.22
C PRO A 377 32.28 -23.99 11.07
N LYS A 378 33.47 -23.59 10.63
CA LYS A 378 34.68 -23.63 11.46
C LYS A 378 34.62 -22.58 12.58
N PRO A 379 35.42 -22.71 13.65
CA PRO A 379 35.41 -21.76 14.76
C PRO A 379 35.58 -20.30 14.30
N GLU A 380 36.37 -20.07 13.26
CA GLU A 380 36.61 -18.75 12.68
C GLU A 380 35.36 -18.20 11.99
N GLU A 381 34.66 -19.02 11.20
CA GLU A 381 33.44 -18.67 10.47
C GLU A 381 32.27 -18.40 11.43
N ARG A 382 32.17 -19.19 12.51
CA ARG A 382 31.24 -18.95 13.61
C ARG A 382 31.43 -17.56 14.22
N VAL A 383 32.68 -17.17 14.48
CA VAL A 383 33.01 -15.87 15.04
C VAL A 383 32.77 -14.75 14.03
N ALA A 384 33.04 -14.99 12.73
CA ALA A 384 32.72 -14.04 11.68
C ALA A 384 31.21 -13.74 11.61
N LEU A 385 30.33 -14.74 11.74
CA LEU A 385 28.89 -14.50 11.88
C LEU A 385 28.55 -13.60 13.08
N CYS A 386 29.27 -13.74 14.20
CA CYS A 386 29.09 -12.83 15.33
C CYS A 386 29.52 -11.40 15.06
N ASP A 387 30.62 -11.23 14.34
CA ASP A 387 31.11 -9.92 13.91
C ASP A 387 30.09 -9.25 12.96
N LEU A 388 29.42 -10.03 12.12
CA LEU A 388 28.28 -9.59 11.29
C LEU A 388 26.99 -9.33 12.09
N GLY A 389 26.95 -9.71 13.36
CA GLY A 389 25.89 -9.34 14.28
C GLY A 389 25.00 -10.48 14.76
N TYR A 390 25.14 -11.70 14.22
CA TYR A 390 24.36 -12.84 14.69
C TYR A 390 24.75 -13.25 16.10
N ALA A 391 23.77 -13.66 16.89
CA ALA A 391 24.02 -14.44 18.09
C ALA A 391 23.94 -15.93 17.75
N VAL A 392 24.95 -16.70 18.14
CA VAL A 392 25.08 -18.13 17.79
C VAL A 392 25.47 -18.97 19.00
N ARG A 393 24.91 -20.18 19.08
CA ARG A 393 25.20 -21.16 20.14
C ARG A 393 26.61 -21.73 19.99
N ASP A 394 26.99 -22.58 20.94
CA ASP A 394 28.23 -23.34 21.00
C ASP A 394 28.10 -24.78 20.46
N ILE A 395 26.93 -25.15 19.93
CA ILE A 395 26.68 -26.45 19.31
C ILE A 395 26.02 -26.22 17.95
N PHE A 396 26.50 -26.92 16.93
CA PHE A 396 25.90 -26.98 15.60
C PHE A 396 25.66 -28.45 15.22
N GLY A 397 24.54 -28.72 14.54
CA GLY A 397 24.21 -30.06 14.03
C GLY A 397 23.76 -31.07 15.08
N ASN A 398 23.73 -32.35 14.69
CA ASN A 398 23.22 -33.47 15.49
C ASN A 398 24.29 -34.56 15.59
N ASP A 399 24.61 -35.02 16.81
CA ASP A 399 25.68 -35.99 17.10
C ASP A 399 25.45 -37.39 16.50
N ALA A 400 24.23 -37.69 16.05
CA ALA A 400 23.92 -38.88 15.26
C ALA A 400 24.40 -38.81 13.80
N ASN A 401 24.75 -37.62 13.31
CA ASN A 401 25.17 -37.36 11.93
C ASN A 401 26.60 -36.79 11.91
N LEU A 402 27.25 -36.84 10.75
CA LEU A 402 28.59 -36.26 10.53
C LEU A 402 28.54 -34.73 10.31
N ASN A 403 27.54 -34.06 10.87
CA ASN A 403 27.36 -32.61 10.84
C ASN A 403 27.44 -31.94 12.22
N PHE A 404 27.71 -32.73 13.28
CA PHE A 404 27.85 -32.23 14.63
C PHE A 404 29.19 -31.54 14.88
N ASN A 405 29.14 -30.39 15.55
CA ASN A 405 30.33 -29.78 16.13
C ASN A 405 30.00 -29.03 17.43
N ALA A 406 30.83 -29.24 18.46
CA ALA A 406 30.78 -28.50 19.71
C ALA A 406 31.96 -27.53 19.79
N TYR A 407 31.66 -26.23 19.80
CA TYR A 407 32.66 -25.17 19.82
C TYR A 407 33.12 -24.86 21.25
N SER A 408 34.39 -24.51 21.40
CA SER A 408 34.89 -23.91 22.64
C SER A 408 34.40 -22.46 22.80
N GLY A 409 34.26 -21.98 24.04
CA GLY A 409 34.02 -20.55 24.33
C GLY A 409 32.56 -20.13 24.60
N GLY A 410 31.60 -21.07 24.70
CA GLY A 410 30.20 -20.75 25.03
C GLY A 410 29.48 -19.95 23.95
N THR A 411 28.25 -19.50 24.21
CA THR A 411 27.43 -18.73 23.26
C THR A 411 28.10 -17.41 22.86
N CYS A 412 28.06 -17.09 21.57
CA CYS A 412 28.53 -15.83 21.04
C CYS A 412 27.34 -14.88 20.84
N SER A 413 27.35 -13.74 21.53
CA SER A 413 26.15 -12.88 21.66
C SER A 413 25.90 -11.92 20.50
N GLY A 414 26.84 -11.77 19.57
CA GLY A 414 26.67 -10.92 18.38
C GLY A 414 26.38 -9.45 18.65
N ASN A 415 25.76 -8.81 17.66
CA ASN A 415 25.22 -7.46 17.70
C ASN A 415 23.72 -7.51 17.42
N ARG A 416 22.93 -7.62 18.47
CA ARG A 416 21.49 -7.84 18.39
C ARG A 416 20.73 -6.51 18.37
N ILE A 417 20.88 -5.76 17.28
CA ILE A 417 20.07 -4.59 16.96
C ILE A 417 19.71 -4.55 15.47
N ALA A 418 18.44 -4.30 15.17
CA ALA A 418 17.93 -4.16 13.82
C ALA A 418 16.76 -3.17 13.83
N GLY A 419 16.67 -2.33 12.81
CA GLY A 419 15.56 -1.41 12.63
C GLY A 419 14.56 -1.91 11.62
N VAL A 420 13.31 -1.51 11.83
CA VAL A 420 12.16 -1.87 11.00
C VAL A 420 11.60 -0.58 10.41
N ASN A 421 11.29 -0.56 9.12
CA ASN A 421 10.84 0.67 8.47
C ASN A 421 9.58 1.24 9.16
N ASP A 422 9.43 2.56 9.15
CA ASP A 422 8.37 3.30 9.83
C ASP A 422 7.57 4.17 8.85
N GLY A 423 6.50 4.78 9.36
CA GLY A 423 5.79 5.85 8.64
C GLY A 423 4.69 5.37 7.70
N LEU A 424 4.56 4.06 7.49
CA LEU A 424 3.40 3.44 6.86
C LEU A 424 2.69 2.51 7.85
N ILE A 425 1.37 2.63 7.94
CA ILE A 425 0.52 1.67 8.65
C ILE A 425 -0.65 1.36 7.72
N SER A 426 -0.81 0.10 7.36
CA SER A 426 -1.91 -0.37 6.50
C SER A 426 -2.03 0.43 5.18
N GLY A 427 -0.89 0.75 4.55
CA GLY A 427 -0.83 1.53 3.30
C GLY A 427 -1.03 3.04 3.46
N THR A 428 -1.22 3.55 4.68
CA THR A 428 -1.42 4.99 4.94
C THR A 428 -0.19 5.62 5.61
N PHE A 429 0.15 6.86 5.22
CA PHE A 429 1.21 7.63 5.86
C PHE A 429 0.83 8.00 7.29
N GLN A 430 1.61 7.50 8.24
CA GLN A 430 1.48 7.82 9.66
C GLN A 430 1.94 9.26 9.95
N TYR A 431 3.02 9.71 9.31
CA TYR A 431 3.58 11.04 9.52
C TYR A 431 3.25 11.93 8.33
N GLN A 432 2.31 12.86 8.50
CA GLN A 432 1.91 13.78 7.44
C GLN A 432 1.52 15.17 7.96
N GLY A 433 1.77 16.22 7.18
CA GLY A 433 1.47 17.60 7.58
C GLY A 433 2.08 18.65 6.65
N LEU A 434 1.92 19.94 6.96
CA LEU A 434 2.35 21.06 6.09
C LEU A 434 3.86 21.37 6.10
N GLY A 435 4.65 20.70 6.94
CA GLY A 435 6.11 20.77 6.89
C GLY A 435 6.77 22.15 7.04
N THR A 436 6.18 23.16 7.69
CA THR A 436 6.82 24.50 7.80
C THR A 436 7.51 24.74 9.14
N THR A 437 8.31 25.81 9.21
CA THR A 437 8.85 26.34 10.48
C THR A 437 7.76 26.63 11.51
N ALA A 438 6.54 26.99 11.07
CA ALA A 438 5.40 27.21 11.94
C ALA A 438 4.63 25.92 12.27
N ASN A 439 4.55 24.98 11.32
CA ASN A 439 3.81 23.72 11.42
C ASN A 439 4.69 22.54 10.98
N PRO A 440 5.61 22.06 11.84
CA PRO A 440 6.46 20.91 11.52
C PRO A 440 5.66 19.61 11.47
N ILE A 441 6.12 18.65 10.67
CA ILE A 441 5.65 17.26 10.74
C ILE A 441 6.28 16.62 11.97
N VAL A 442 5.44 16.11 12.88
CA VAL A 442 5.89 15.47 14.12
C VAL A 442 6.06 13.98 13.87
N ILE A 443 7.30 13.52 13.85
CA ILE A 443 7.69 12.12 13.70
C ILE A 443 7.97 11.58 15.09
N SER A 444 7.19 10.59 15.52
CA SER A 444 7.30 10.02 16.87
C SER A 444 7.30 8.50 16.82
N ASN A 445 7.98 7.89 17.78
CA ASN A 445 8.02 6.43 17.97
C ASN A 445 8.77 5.61 16.91
N ILE A 446 9.81 6.16 16.29
CA ILE A 446 10.61 5.46 15.27
C ILE A 446 11.39 4.26 15.82
N LEU A 447 11.63 4.20 17.13
CA LEU A 447 12.32 3.04 17.76
C LEU A 447 11.34 1.97 18.28
N GLY A 448 10.03 2.14 18.05
CA GLY A 448 8.98 1.36 18.67
C GLY A 448 9.00 -0.11 18.22
N ASN A 449 9.02 -0.31 16.90
CA ASN A 449 9.06 -1.60 16.19
C ASN A 449 10.48 -2.18 16.05
N ASP A 450 11.53 -1.38 16.22
CA ASP A 450 12.91 -1.85 16.18
C ASP A 450 13.21 -2.97 17.18
N PHE A 451 14.20 -3.79 16.88
CA PHE A 451 14.71 -4.79 17.81
C PHE A 451 16.04 -4.34 18.43
N SER A 452 16.20 -4.51 19.75
CA SER A 452 17.50 -4.37 20.41
C SER A 452 17.56 -5.22 21.68
N SER A 453 18.70 -5.86 21.94
CA SER A 453 18.97 -6.55 23.21
C SER A 453 19.28 -5.60 24.39
N GLY A 454 19.20 -4.28 24.18
CA GLY A 454 19.44 -3.25 25.20
C GLY A 454 18.72 -1.94 24.87
N PRO A 455 18.98 -0.85 25.61
CA PRO A 455 18.33 0.44 25.37
C PRO A 455 18.56 0.93 23.94
N LYS A 456 17.49 1.40 23.29
CA LYS A 456 17.48 1.83 21.89
C LYS A 456 17.75 3.33 21.77
N GLY A 457 18.56 3.71 20.79
CA GLY A 457 18.71 5.06 20.26
C GLY A 457 18.78 5.01 18.73
N PHE A 458 18.96 6.16 18.10
CA PHE A 458 19.22 6.29 16.66
C PHE A 458 20.29 7.35 16.38
N GLU A 459 20.94 7.24 15.23
CA GLU A 459 21.81 8.27 14.65
C GLU A 459 21.51 8.46 13.17
N CYS A 460 22.05 9.54 12.62
CA CYS A 460 22.09 9.78 11.17
C CYS A 460 20.70 9.89 10.53
N LEU A 461 19.73 10.50 11.23
CA LEU A 461 18.46 10.84 10.61
C LEU A 461 18.69 11.94 9.57
N GLU A 462 18.36 11.63 8.33
CA GLU A 462 18.34 12.56 7.21
C GLU A 462 17.25 12.21 6.21
N ASP A 463 16.94 13.16 5.34
CA ASP A 463 16.11 12.94 4.17
C ASP A 463 16.99 12.43 3.02
N VAL A 464 16.55 11.38 2.34
CA VAL A 464 17.30 10.73 1.27
C VAL A 464 17.31 11.59 0.00
N TYR A 465 16.21 12.31 -0.28
CA TYR A 465 16.00 12.99 -1.55
C TYR A 465 15.96 14.53 -1.41
N ASP A 466 15.57 15.06 -0.25
CA ASP A 466 15.53 16.50 0.01
C ASP A 466 16.59 16.96 1.02
N ASN A 467 17.75 17.41 0.53
CA ASN A 467 18.83 17.93 1.36
C ASN A 467 18.53 19.26 2.07
N THR A 468 17.37 19.88 1.79
CA THR A 468 16.92 21.12 2.43
C THR A 468 16.03 20.88 3.65
N THR A 469 15.62 19.62 3.89
CA THR A 469 14.85 19.21 5.05
C THR A 469 15.64 19.46 6.35
N ASN A 470 14.99 20.11 7.32
CA ASN A 470 15.55 20.37 8.64
C ASN A 470 14.85 19.52 9.71
N PHE A 471 15.64 18.91 10.58
CA PHE A 471 15.17 18.12 11.72
C PHE A 471 15.54 18.78 13.05
N SER A 472 14.66 18.70 14.04
CA SER A 472 14.95 19.19 15.40
C SER A 472 16.11 18.44 16.07
N ILE A 473 16.28 17.17 15.72
CA ILE A 473 17.37 16.29 16.15
C ILE A 473 17.69 15.32 15.01
N THR A 474 18.96 14.94 14.87
CA THR A 474 19.40 13.93 13.89
C THR A 474 19.95 12.67 14.55
N SER A 475 20.06 12.67 15.88
CA SER A 475 20.44 11.52 16.69
C SER A 475 19.89 11.65 18.11
N SER A 476 19.62 10.51 18.74
CA SER A 476 19.21 10.43 20.15
C SER A 476 19.56 9.06 20.74
N LEU A 477 19.89 9.02 22.02
CA LEU A 477 20.15 7.76 22.75
C LEU A 477 18.88 7.12 23.32
N THR A 478 17.73 7.74 23.07
CA THR A 478 16.39 7.31 23.48
C THR A 478 15.39 7.57 22.36
N ASN A 479 14.17 7.05 22.50
CA ASN A 479 13.07 7.44 21.63
C ASN A 479 12.70 8.91 21.89
N SER A 480 12.80 9.75 20.86
CA SER A 480 12.57 11.20 20.94
C SER A 480 11.67 11.61 19.78
N SER A 481 10.71 12.49 20.05
CA SER A 481 9.92 13.11 18.98
C SER A 481 10.83 14.00 18.13
N ILE A 482 10.71 13.88 16.82
CA ILE A 482 11.45 14.66 15.82
C ILE A 482 10.45 15.59 15.14
N ASN A 483 10.81 16.87 15.04
CA ASN A 483 10.08 17.83 14.22
C ASN A 483 10.82 17.97 12.89
N MET A 484 10.15 17.62 11.80
CA MET A 484 10.64 17.76 10.43
C MET A 484 10.01 19.01 9.79
N THR A 485 10.83 19.80 9.11
CA THR A 485 10.41 20.97 8.33
C THR A 485 11.06 20.94 6.96
N THR A 486 10.28 21.17 5.90
CA THR A 486 10.69 21.17 4.51
C THR A 486 9.77 22.07 3.67
N SER A 487 10.33 22.74 2.66
CA SER A 487 9.53 23.49 1.68
C SER A 487 9.08 22.64 0.49
N THR A 488 9.60 21.42 0.37
CA THR A 488 9.28 20.50 -0.73
C THR A 488 8.02 19.73 -0.36
N PRO A 489 6.94 19.78 -1.17
CA PRO A 489 5.77 18.94 -0.97
C PRO A 489 5.98 17.54 -1.56
N GLY A 490 5.22 16.55 -1.07
CA GLY A 490 5.24 15.17 -1.57
C GLY A 490 5.74 14.16 -0.54
N ILE A 491 6.15 12.98 -1.03
CA ILE A 491 6.70 11.91 -0.20
C ILE A 491 8.16 12.22 0.12
N HIS A 492 8.49 12.15 1.40
CA HIS A 492 9.84 12.18 1.91
C HIS A 492 10.22 10.80 2.40
N LEU A 493 11.32 10.25 1.85
CA LEU A 493 11.95 9.06 2.37
C LEU A 493 13.08 9.48 3.28
N LEU A 494 12.91 9.26 4.58
CA LEU A 494 13.96 9.49 5.57
C LEU A 494 14.72 8.20 5.83
N ARG A 495 15.97 8.30 6.27
CA ARG A 495 16.75 7.16 6.75
C ARG A 495 17.43 7.45 8.06
N TYR A 496 17.55 6.44 8.92
CA TYR A 496 18.31 6.47 10.17
C TYR A 496 19.02 5.14 10.44
N VAL A 497 19.90 5.12 11.46
CA VAL A 497 20.57 3.92 11.94
C VAL A 497 20.23 3.71 13.43
N PRO A 498 19.60 2.59 13.81
CA PRO A 498 19.33 2.28 15.22
C PRO A 498 20.62 1.87 15.94
N ILE A 499 20.75 2.30 17.19
CA ILE A 499 21.92 2.09 18.05
C ILE A 499 21.50 1.43 19.35
N ASN A 500 22.30 0.44 19.77
CA ASN A 500 22.21 -0.10 21.11
C ASN A 500 23.02 0.83 22.02
N ASN A 501 22.34 1.69 22.77
CA ASN A 501 22.95 2.75 23.58
C ASN A 501 23.93 2.21 24.64
N ALA A 502 23.71 0.98 25.14
CA ALA A 502 24.62 0.38 26.12
C ALA A 502 25.96 -0.07 25.50
N THR A 503 25.97 -0.47 24.23
CA THR A 503 27.16 -1.07 23.58
C THR A 503 27.76 -0.20 22.47
N GLY A 504 27.03 0.83 22.01
CA GLY A 504 27.41 1.66 20.87
C GLY A 504 27.37 0.93 19.53
N LYS A 505 26.78 -0.27 19.47
CA LYS A 505 26.69 -1.05 18.22
C LYS A 505 25.49 -0.61 17.38
N ARG A 506 25.61 -0.71 16.06
CA ARG A 506 24.64 -0.20 15.06
C ARG A 506 23.89 -1.34 14.38
N GLY A 507 22.61 -1.13 14.11
CA GLY A 507 21.77 -2.02 13.29
C GLY A 507 21.92 -1.71 11.80
N ASN A 508 20.88 -2.00 11.02
CA ASN A 508 20.78 -1.69 9.58
C ASN A 508 20.35 -0.25 9.33
N ILE A 509 20.60 0.25 8.12
CA ILE A 509 19.91 1.45 7.62
C ILE A 509 18.41 1.15 7.59
N THR A 510 17.62 2.04 8.18
CA THR A 510 16.18 1.90 8.38
C THR A 510 15.47 3.14 7.85
N TYR A 511 14.32 2.97 7.22
CA TYR A 511 13.65 4.02 6.48
C TYR A 511 12.34 4.47 7.12
N ILE A 512 11.97 5.73 6.91
CA ILE A 512 10.72 6.31 7.40
C ILE A 512 10.04 7.02 6.23
N TYR A 513 8.77 6.70 5.99
CA TYR A 513 7.94 7.50 5.09
C TYR A 513 7.29 8.67 5.84
N ALA A 514 7.45 9.88 5.30
CA ALA A 514 6.72 11.06 5.75
C ALA A 514 6.10 11.78 4.54
N TYR A 515 4.93 12.40 4.72
CA TYR A 515 4.23 13.09 3.63
C TYR A 515 4.05 14.58 3.93
N CYS A 516 4.71 15.42 3.13
CA CYS A 516 4.61 16.88 3.21
C CYS A 516 3.47 17.38 2.32
N LYS A 517 2.42 17.89 2.94
CA LYS A 517 1.30 18.57 2.28
C LYS A 517 1.76 19.96 1.82
N ARG A 518 1.30 20.40 0.64
CA ARG A 518 1.61 21.73 0.11
C ARG A 518 1.16 22.85 1.03
N THR A 519 1.97 23.91 1.07
CA THR A 519 1.76 25.12 1.87
C THR A 519 1.13 26.27 1.11
N TYR A 520 1.03 26.17 -0.22
CA TYR A 520 0.33 27.15 -1.04
C TYR A 520 -1.07 26.62 -1.34
N THR A 521 -2.06 27.17 -0.65
CA THR A 521 -3.45 27.15 -1.12
C THR A 521 -3.72 28.53 -1.71
N CYS A 522 -3.89 28.63 -3.02
CA CYS A 522 -4.33 29.87 -3.68
C CYS A 522 -5.87 30.06 -3.62
N ARG A 523 -6.53 29.44 -2.63
CA ARG A 523 -7.98 29.20 -2.50
C ARG A 523 -8.87 30.46 -2.59
N PRO A 524 -10.14 30.34 -3.07
CA PRO A 524 -11.11 29.41 -2.49
C PRO A 524 -11.92 28.57 -3.49
N GLY A 525 -11.92 27.25 -3.26
CA GLY A 525 -13.06 26.39 -3.50
C GLY A 525 -13.22 25.49 -2.29
N LEU A 526 -14.06 25.87 -1.31
CA LEU A 526 -14.53 24.94 -0.28
C LEU A 526 -15.16 23.76 -1.03
N CYS A 527 -14.74 22.54 -0.72
CA CYS A 527 -15.16 21.31 -1.42
C CYS A 527 -14.56 20.97 -2.77
N ASN A 528 -13.50 21.66 -3.16
CA ASN A 528 -12.71 21.25 -4.31
C ASN A 528 -11.35 20.68 -3.87
N LEU A 529 -11.02 19.48 -4.33
CA LEU A 529 -9.70 18.85 -4.17
C LEU A 529 -8.66 19.41 -5.14
N VAL A 530 -9.09 20.15 -6.17
CA VAL A 530 -8.23 20.91 -7.07
C VAL A 530 -7.94 22.27 -6.46
N ASP A 531 -6.66 22.60 -6.23
CA ASP A 531 -6.30 23.94 -5.76
C ASP A 531 -6.45 24.95 -6.89
N ASN A 532 -7.01 26.12 -6.57
CA ASN A 532 -7.29 27.19 -7.54
C ASN A 532 -7.98 26.66 -8.81
N GLY A 533 -8.99 25.78 -8.65
CA GLY A 533 -9.73 25.18 -9.76
C GLY A 533 -10.46 26.19 -10.65
N SER A 534 -10.83 27.35 -10.10
CA SER A 534 -11.40 28.48 -10.83
C SER A 534 -10.36 29.32 -11.60
N LEU A 535 -9.07 28.99 -11.51
CA LEU A 535 -7.99 29.66 -12.24
C LEU A 535 -7.84 31.18 -11.99
N GLU A 536 -8.45 31.69 -10.92
CA GLU A 536 -8.46 33.11 -10.55
C GLU A 536 -7.19 33.61 -9.84
N GLY A 537 -6.41 32.70 -9.26
CA GLY A 537 -5.19 33.04 -8.52
C GLY A 537 -4.10 33.69 -9.38
N SER A 538 -3.45 34.73 -8.83
CA SER A 538 -2.34 35.47 -9.47
C SER A 538 -1.30 34.54 -10.13
N PRO A 539 -0.73 34.91 -11.29
CA PRO A 539 0.16 34.02 -12.04
C PRO A 539 1.38 33.62 -11.22
N GLY A 540 1.53 32.31 -10.96
CA GLY A 540 2.67 31.76 -10.23
C GLY A 540 3.96 31.73 -11.06
N ASN A 541 3.85 31.61 -12.41
CA ASN A 541 4.98 31.44 -13.34
C ASN A 541 4.75 32.08 -14.73
N GLY A 542 4.03 33.20 -14.80
CA GLY A 542 3.98 34.06 -16.00
C GLY A 542 2.96 33.68 -17.09
N ASN A 543 2.59 32.40 -17.26
CA ASN A 543 1.64 31.95 -18.29
C ASN A 543 0.50 31.01 -17.79
N VAL A 544 0.53 30.58 -16.52
CA VAL A 544 -0.51 29.71 -15.93
C VAL A 544 -0.90 30.22 -14.54
N ALA A 545 -2.13 29.91 -14.12
CA ALA A 545 -2.67 30.30 -12.81
C ALA A 545 -1.87 29.67 -11.66
N CYS A 546 -1.91 30.27 -10.47
CA CYS A 546 -1.30 29.67 -9.28
C CYS A 546 -1.78 28.22 -9.06
N GLY A 547 -0.90 27.30 -8.68
CA GLY A 547 -1.25 25.89 -8.44
C GLY A 547 -1.37 25.02 -9.71
N TRP A 548 -1.21 25.63 -10.89
CA TRP A 548 -1.26 24.97 -12.19
C TRP A 548 0.08 25.02 -12.91
N TYR A 549 0.29 24.05 -13.79
CA TYR A 549 1.52 23.85 -14.55
C TYR A 549 1.18 23.63 -16.03
N ALA A 550 2.05 24.13 -16.90
CA ALA A 550 2.05 23.77 -18.31
C ALA A 550 2.59 22.34 -18.46
N ALA A 551 1.74 21.40 -18.85
CA ALA A 551 2.18 20.02 -19.04
C ALA A 551 3.01 19.89 -20.33
N ILE A 552 2.62 20.62 -21.39
CA ILE A 552 3.46 20.92 -22.57
C ILE A 552 3.13 22.33 -23.09
N PRO A 553 4.00 22.96 -23.89
CA PRO A 553 4.89 24.04 -23.44
C PRO A 553 4.25 25.43 -23.29
N THR A 554 3.06 25.70 -23.81
CA THR A 554 2.56 27.08 -23.98
C THR A 554 1.06 27.32 -23.70
N PRO A 555 0.39 26.66 -22.72
CA PRO A 555 -0.95 27.07 -22.34
C PRO A 555 -0.95 28.52 -21.88
N ASP A 556 -2.05 29.20 -22.15
CA ASP A 556 -2.21 30.63 -21.90
C ASP A 556 -3.09 30.87 -20.68
N LEU A 557 -2.85 31.98 -20.00
CA LEU A 557 -3.71 32.49 -18.94
C LEU A 557 -4.37 33.78 -19.41
N PHE A 558 -5.70 33.78 -19.46
CA PHE A 558 -6.52 34.94 -19.79
C PHE A 558 -7.06 35.58 -18.51
N ASN A 559 -7.07 36.91 -18.45
CA ASN A 559 -7.64 37.61 -17.31
C ASN A 559 -8.18 39.00 -17.69
N SER A 560 -9.27 39.41 -17.04
CA SER A 560 -9.92 40.72 -17.24
C SER A 560 -8.98 41.89 -16.91
N SER A 561 -8.00 41.68 -16.02
CA SER A 561 -6.98 42.69 -15.67
C SER A 561 -6.06 43.08 -16.83
N ALA A 562 -5.88 42.22 -17.84
CA ALA A 562 -5.14 42.57 -19.06
C ALA A 562 -5.92 43.54 -19.97
N GLY A 563 -7.24 43.67 -19.77
CA GLY A 563 -8.13 44.51 -20.56
C GLY A 563 -8.58 43.85 -21.86
N SER A 564 -9.88 43.96 -22.17
CA SER A 564 -10.49 43.38 -23.37
C SER A 564 -9.83 43.89 -24.68
N GLY A 565 -9.59 42.98 -25.61
CA GLY A 565 -8.97 43.26 -26.92
C GLY A 565 -7.44 43.24 -26.91
N THR A 566 -6.82 42.86 -25.79
CA THR A 566 -5.38 42.54 -25.70
C THR A 566 -5.14 41.06 -25.92
N LEU A 567 -3.87 40.64 -26.07
CA LEU A 567 -3.52 39.24 -26.36
C LEU A 567 -4.13 38.23 -25.37
N ASN A 568 -4.15 38.58 -24.08
CA ASN A 568 -4.62 37.70 -22.99
C ASN A 568 -5.84 38.30 -22.23
N GLY A 569 -6.60 39.17 -22.90
CA GLY A 569 -7.72 39.90 -22.31
C GLY A 569 -8.98 39.06 -22.14
N VAL A 570 -9.85 39.47 -21.21
CA VAL A 570 -11.22 38.95 -21.12
C VAL A 570 -12.20 40.13 -21.32
N PRO A 571 -13.26 40.00 -22.14
CA PRO A 571 -13.64 38.78 -22.86
C PRO A 571 -13.05 38.61 -24.26
N CYS A 572 -12.59 39.67 -24.95
CA CYS A 572 -11.93 39.51 -26.26
C CYS A 572 -10.42 39.33 -26.10
N ASN A 573 -9.84 38.36 -26.81
CA ASN A 573 -8.40 38.09 -26.89
C ASN A 573 -7.94 37.61 -28.29
N ASP A 574 -6.69 37.13 -28.39
CA ASP A 574 -6.09 36.68 -29.66
C ASP A 574 -6.68 35.36 -30.20
N ALA A 575 -7.32 34.56 -29.34
CA ALA A 575 -7.98 33.32 -29.69
C ALA A 575 -9.49 33.48 -29.99
N GLY A 576 -10.17 34.46 -29.39
CA GLY A 576 -11.59 34.69 -29.63
C GLY A 576 -12.28 35.55 -28.56
N TYR A 577 -13.55 35.25 -28.32
CA TYR A 577 -14.39 35.86 -27.30
C TYR A 577 -14.81 34.80 -26.28
N GLU A 578 -14.54 35.04 -25.01
CA GLU A 578 -15.21 34.29 -23.94
C GLU A 578 -15.27 35.12 -22.65
N LEU A 579 -16.45 35.17 -22.03
CA LEU A 579 -16.60 35.73 -20.67
C LEU A 579 -16.13 34.66 -19.68
N ALA A 580 -15.42 35.04 -18.61
CA ALA A 580 -15.06 34.07 -17.58
C ALA A 580 -16.33 33.39 -17.02
N SER A 581 -16.28 32.06 -16.85
CA SER A 581 -17.45 31.27 -16.40
C SER A 581 -17.81 31.69 -14.97
N GLU A 582 -16.77 31.87 -14.15
CA GLU A 582 -16.80 32.56 -12.87
C GLU A 582 -15.60 33.50 -12.76
N GLY A 583 -15.66 34.54 -11.92
CA GLY A 583 -14.49 35.39 -11.67
C GLY A 583 -14.03 36.26 -12.85
N ASN A 584 -12.73 36.23 -13.16
CA ASN A 584 -12.02 37.19 -14.01
C ASN A 584 -11.12 36.54 -15.06
N GLY A 585 -10.80 35.24 -14.97
CA GLY A 585 -9.82 34.59 -15.82
C GLY A 585 -10.10 33.12 -16.05
N TYR A 586 -9.33 32.54 -16.97
CA TYR A 586 -9.41 31.13 -17.36
C TYR A 586 -8.14 30.74 -18.10
N ALA A 587 -7.91 29.43 -18.28
CA ALA A 587 -6.80 28.92 -19.07
C ALA A 587 -7.21 28.76 -20.54
N GLY A 588 -6.23 28.79 -21.44
CA GLY A 588 -6.39 28.36 -22.82
C GLY A 588 -5.35 27.35 -23.25
N ILE A 589 -5.76 26.48 -24.17
CA ILE A 589 -4.92 25.43 -24.75
C ILE A 589 -5.09 25.36 -26.27
N ALA A 590 -3.97 25.34 -26.98
CA ALA A 590 -3.89 25.12 -28.41
C ALA A 590 -3.61 23.63 -28.72
N LEU A 591 -4.39 23.05 -29.63
CA LEU A 591 -4.21 21.67 -30.09
C LEU A 591 -3.73 21.64 -31.55
N ALA A 592 -3.01 20.57 -31.93
CA ALA A 592 -2.51 20.38 -33.29
C ALA A 592 -2.30 18.90 -33.64
N ASP A 593 -2.42 18.53 -34.92
CA ASP A 593 -2.19 17.15 -35.34
C ASP A 593 -0.76 16.66 -35.06
N GLN A 594 -0.66 15.69 -34.15
CA GLN A 594 0.48 14.78 -33.97
C GLN A 594 1.84 15.39 -33.55
N GLN A 595 1.91 16.33 -32.58
CA GLN A 595 3.07 16.51 -31.66
C GLN A 595 3.04 17.75 -30.73
N ASN A 596 2.02 18.62 -30.76
CA ASN A 596 2.01 19.88 -29.99
C ASN A 596 0.66 20.18 -29.32
N ASN A 597 0.02 19.18 -28.71
CA ASN A 597 -1.27 19.36 -28.04
C ASN A 597 -1.10 19.91 -26.62
N GLU A 598 -1.42 21.17 -26.39
CA GLU A 598 -1.32 21.73 -25.05
C GLU A 598 -2.24 21.05 -24.04
N ALA A 599 -1.75 21.03 -22.81
CA ALA A 599 -2.49 20.57 -21.65
C ALA A 599 -2.03 21.33 -20.41
N ILE A 600 -2.97 21.54 -19.51
CA ILE A 600 -2.73 22.07 -18.17
C ILE A 600 -2.71 20.91 -17.19
N SER A 601 -1.91 21.04 -16.13
CA SER A 601 -1.86 20.04 -15.06
C SER A 601 -1.80 20.67 -13.67
N THR A 602 -2.28 19.94 -12.68
CA THR A 602 -2.26 20.35 -11.28
C THR A 602 -2.08 19.12 -10.38
N ILE A 603 -1.77 19.39 -9.11
CA ILE A 603 -1.62 18.36 -8.09
C ILE A 603 -2.65 18.64 -7.01
N LEU A 604 -3.45 17.62 -6.69
CA LEU A 604 -4.56 17.74 -5.76
C LEU A 604 -4.09 18.17 -4.37
N ILE A 605 -4.94 18.92 -3.66
CA ILE A 605 -4.69 19.39 -2.29
C ILE A 605 -4.42 18.21 -1.35
N SER A 606 -5.12 17.10 -1.58
CA SER A 606 -4.84 15.80 -0.99
C SER A 606 -5.06 14.71 -2.03
N PRO A 607 -4.30 13.61 -1.99
CA PRO A 607 -4.59 12.45 -2.81
C PRO A 607 -6.02 11.93 -2.60
N LEU A 608 -6.60 11.31 -3.62
CA LEU A 608 -7.90 10.66 -3.50
C LEU A 608 -7.83 9.48 -2.52
N LEU A 609 -8.93 9.23 -1.83
CA LEU A 609 -9.10 8.09 -0.95
C LEU A 609 -9.40 6.84 -1.77
N ALA A 610 -9.07 5.67 -1.23
CA ALA A 610 -9.48 4.39 -1.81
C ALA A 610 -10.98 4.17 -1.59
N ASP A 611 -11.60 3.33 -2.43
CA ASP A 611 -13.00 2.88 -2.32
C ASP A 611 -13.99 4.03 -2.12
N THR A 612 -13.85 5.10 -2.93
CA THR A 612 -14.64 6.32 -2.78
C THR A 612 -15.14 6.79 -4.14
N ASP A 613 -16.42 7.17 -4.20
CA ASP A 613 -17.01 7.80 -5.39
C ASP A 613 -16.65 9.28 -5.45
N TYR A 614 -16.26 9.74 -6.64
CA TYR A 614 -15.86 11.11 -6.92
C TYR A 614 -16.53 11.64 -8.17
N LEU A 615 -16.63 12.96 -8.22
CA LEU A 615 -17.05 13.72 -9.39
C LEU A 615 -15.92 14.65 -9.82
N LEU A 616 -15.49 14.52 -11.08
CA LEU A 616 -14.65 15.48 -11.79
C LEU A 616 -15.53 16.33 -12.71
N GLU A 617 -15.48 17.65 -12.54
CA GLU A 617 -16.17 18.62 -13.41
C GLU A 617 -15.21 19.71 -13.88
N TYR A 618 -15.40 20.21 -15.10
CA TYR A 618 -14.72 21.40 -15.59
C TYR A 618 -15.45 22.00 -16.79
N ASP A 619 -15.36 23.32 -16.94
CA ASP A 619 -15.97 24.06 -18.03
C ASP A 619 -14.99 24.21 -19.19
N ILE A 620 -15.49 24.07 -20.42
CA ILE A 620 -14.72 24.34 -21.63
C ILE A 620 -15.49 25.19 -22.64
N SER A 621 -14.77 25.90 -23.50
CA SER A 621 -15.32 26.64 -24.63
C SER A 621 -14.34 26.64 -25.81
N LEU A 622 -14.84 26.45 -27.03
CA LEU A 622 -14.08 26.46 -28.28
C LEU A 622 -13.95 27.90 -28.80
N ALA A 623 -12.72 28.37 -28.96
CA ALA A 623 -12.46 29.74 -29.36
C ALA A 623 -12.76 29.99 -30.86
N GLU A 624 -13.35 31.14 -31.17
CA GLU A 624 -13.89 31.46 -32.49
C GLU A 624 -12.82 31.44 -33.60
N ALA A 625 -11.62 31.97 -33.32
CA ALA A 625 -10.57 32.09 -34.33
C ALA A 625 -10.07 30.72 -34.82
N ASN A 626 -10.27 29.66 -34.03
CA ASN A 626 -9.81 28.30 -34.31
C ASN A 626 -10.95 27.26 -34.18
N SER A 627 -12.16 27.63 -34.60
CA SER A 627 -13.38 26.83 -34.44
C SER A 627 -13.72 25.91 -35.62
N VAL A 628 -12.82 25.72 -36.60
CA VAL A 628 -13.05 24.88 -37.79
C VAL A 628 -12.97 23.37 -37.50
N SER A 629 -12.41 23.01 -36.35
CA SER A 629 -12.32 21.63 -35.87
C SER A 629 -12.58 21.60 -34.37
N ALA A 630 -12.90 20.44 -33.84
CA ALA A 630 -13.11 20.19 -32.41
C ALA A 630 -12.61 18.79 -32.03
N ILE A 631 -12.42 18.52 -30.74
CA ILE A 631 -12.07 17.20 -30.21
C ILE A 631 -13.12 16.71 -29.22
N LYS A 632 -13.00 15.45 -28.82
CA LYS A 632 -13.55 14.99 -27.54
C LYS A 632 -12.50 15.28 -26.48
N MET A 633 -12.77 16.23 -25.59
CA MET A 633 -11.83 16.67 -24.57
C MET A 633 -11.43 15.51 -23.67
N GLN A 634 -10.17 15.50 -23.24
CA GLN A 634 -9.58 14.43 -22.46
C GLN A 634 -9.07 14.96 -21.13
N ALA A 635 -9.18 14.14 -20.09
CA ALA A 635 -8.56 14.37 -18.80
C ALA A 635 -7.93 13.08 -18.29
N TYR A 636 -6.86 13.20 -17.51
CA TYR A 636 -6.17 12.07 -16.90
C TYR A 636 -5.91 12.37 -15.43
N LEU A 637 -6.17 11.38 -14.57
CA LEU A 637 -5.90 11.46 -13.15
C LEU A 637 -5.00 10.29 -12.74
N GLY A 638 -3.79 10.60 -12.29
CA GLY A 638 -2.76 9.61 -11.98
C GLY A 638 -2.25 9.66 -10.54
N ILE A 639 -1.72 8.52 -10.08
CA ILE A 639 -0.96 8.38 -8.83
C ILE A 639 0.45 8.96 -8.99
N ASP A 640 1.06 8.77 -10.16
CA ASP A 640 2.39 9.26 -10.54
C ASP A 640 2.28 10.39 -11.60
N PRO A 641 3.27 11.31 -11.67
CA PRO A 641 3.28 12.34 -12.70
C PRO A 641 3.60 11.73 -14.08
N ILE A 642 2.97 12.28 -15.13
CA ILE A 642 3.32 11.97 -16.52
C ILE A 642 4.48 12.86 -16.97
N ASN A 643 5.50 12.23 -17.55
CA ASN A 643 6.59 12.89 -18.27
C ASN A 643 6.33 12.86 -19.78
N PRO A 644 5.94 13.97 -20.42
CA PRO A 644 5.68 14.01 -21.86
C PRO A 644 6.98 13.81 -22.65
N VAL A 645 6.95 12.95 -23.67
CA VAL A 645 8.11 12.68 -24.54
C VAL A 645 7.81 13.19 -25.93
N GLY A 646 8.54 14.23 -26.37
CA GLY A 646 8.37 14.79 -27.71
C GLY A 646 6.99 15.42 -27.96
N GLY A 647 6.35 15.97 -26.93
CA GLY A 647 5.04 16.64 -27.05
C GLY A 647 3.82 15.70 -27.11
N ASN A 648 4.02 14.39 -26.91
CA ASN A 648 2.96 13.42 -26.69
C ASN A 648 2.87 13.01 -25.22
N PHE A 649 1.64 12.88 -24.71
CA PHE A 649 1.38 12.27 -23.41
C PHE A 649 1.27 10.76 -23.58
N PRO A 650 2.13 9.97 -22.93
CA PRO A 650 2.09 8.53 -23.08
C PRO A 650 1.02 7.93 -22.13
N ILE A 651 -0.22 8.42 -22.21
CA ILE A 651 -1.33 8.10 -21.29
C ILE A 651 -1.58 6.61 -21.23
N GLN A 652 -1.73 5.92 -22.36
CA GLN A 652 -1.90 4.47 -22.35
C GLN A 652 -0.72 3.80 -21.66
N SER A 653 0.52 4.27 -21.83
CA SER A 653 1.67 3.72 -21.10
C SER A 653 1.61 3.97 -19.59
N SER A 654 1.01 5.08 -19.16
CA SER A 654 0.85 5.47 -17.76
C SER A 654 -0.31 4.72 -17.09
N ILE A 655 -1.47 4.58 -17.75
CA ILE A 655 -2.54 3.64 -17.34
C ILE A 655 -2.00 2.23 -17.33
N ASN A 656 -1.12 1.92 -18.27
CA ASN A 656 -0.52 0.63 -18.31
C ASN A 656 0.38 0.38 -17.08
N ALA A 657 1.30 1.30 -16.79
CA ALA A 657 2.16 1.19 -15.60
C ALA A 657 1.33 1.07 -14.31
N ASN A 658 0.24 1.84 -14.21
CA ASN A 658 -0.65 1.78 -13.06
C ASN A 658 -2.12 1.77 -13.55
N PRO A 659 -2.75 0.58 -13.61
CA PRO A 659 -4.12 0.38 -14.11
C PRO A 659 -5.20 1.14 -13.36
N GLU A 660 -4.90 1.61 -12.15
CA GLU A 660 -5.79 2.43 -11.34
C GLU A 660 -5.86 3.87 -11.86
N ASN A 661 -4.89 4.31 -12.68
CA ASN A 661 -4.93 5.63 -13.28
C ASN A 661 -6.15 5.77 -14.20
N LEU A 662 -6.80 6.92 -14.11
CA LEU A 662 -8.08 7.16 -14.74
C LEU A 662 -7.90 8.06 -15.96
N PHE A 663 -8.48 7.65 -17.08
CA PHE A 663 -8.50 8.44 -18.29
C PHE A 663 -9.93 8.67 -18.76
N PHE A 664 -10.26 9.94 -18.87
CA PHE A 664 -11.59 10.43 -19.18
C PHE A 664 -11.57 11.01 -20.60
N VAL A 665 -12.56 10.63 -21.39
CA VAL A 665 -12.81 11.20 -22.70
C VAL A 665 -14.28 11.58 -22.75
N SER A 666 -14.59 12.81 -23.13
CA SER A 666 -15.97 13.27 -23.26
C SER A 666 -16.75 12.40 -24.26
N SER A 667 -18.04 12.20 -24.00
CA SER A 667 -18.89 11.37 -24.85
C SER A 667 -19.15 12.00 -26.22
N ASN A 668 -19.30 13.32 -26.26
CA ASN A 668 -19.62 14.13 -27.43
C ASN A 668 -18.44 14.98 -27.89
N VAL A 669 -18.45 15.37 -29.17
CA VAL A 669 -17.51 16.36 -29.71
C VAL A 669 -17.82 17.71 -29.07
N ASN A 670 -16.78 18.37 -28.55
CA ASN A 670 -16.87 19.60 -27.78
C ASN A 670 -16.71 20.82 -28.67
N ASN A 671 -17.83 21.42 -29.10
CA ASN A 671 -17.82 22.49 -30.12
C ASN A 671 -18.64 23.73 -29.72
N THR A 672 -18.99 23.86 -28.44
CA THR A 672 -19.62 25.06 -27.89
C THR A 672 -18.64 26.24 -27.93
N SER A 673 -19.06 27.39 -28.43
CA SER A 673 -18.29 28.63 -28.54
C SER A 673 -19.15 29.81 -28.07
N ASN A 674 -18.54 30.90 -27.57
CA ASN A 674 -19.26 32.04 -27.01
C ASN A 674 -20.24 31.62 -25.90
N GLY A 675 -19.70 30.86 -24.95
CA GLY A 675 -20.42 30.20 -23.87
C GLY A 675 -19.73 28.90 -23.44
N TRP A 676 -19.97 28.51 -22.20
CA TRP A 676 -19.33 27.34 -21.58
C TRP A 676 -20.19 26.09 -21.70
N GLU A 677 -19.52 24.96 -21.89
CA GLU A 677 -20.08 23.63 -21.64
C GLU A 677 -19.35 22.95 -20.49
N THR A 678 -20.11 22.43 -19.53
CA THR A 678 -19.55 21.69 -18.39
C THR A 678 -19.41 20.22 -18.73
N LEU A 679 -18.20 19.69 -18.58
CA LEU A 679 -17.93 18.26 -18.64
C LEU A 679 -17.97 17.68 -17.23
N SER A 680 -18.58 16.51 -17.09
CA SER A 680 -18.79 15.86 -15.79
C SER A 680 -18.52 14.37 -15.90
N PHE A 681 -17.67 13.85 -15.00
CA PHE A 681 -17.23 12.46 -14.95
C PHE A 681 -17.39 11.95 -13.52
N SER A 682 -18.33 11.04 -13.30
CA SER A 682 -18.41 10.26 -12.05
C SER A 682 -17.51 9.04 -12.15
N PHE A 683 -16.73 8.77 -11.11
CA PHE A 683 -15.83 7.63 -11.07
C PHE A 683 -15.65 7.13 -9.64
N HIS A 684 -15.22 5.88 -9.53
CA HIS A 684 -14.94 5.22 -8.27
C HIS A 684 -13.45 4.87 -8.21
N THR A 685 -12.77 5.18 -7.12
CA THR A 685 -11.36 4.81 -6.91
C THR A 685 -11.26 3.44 -6.26
N GLN A 686 -10.52 2.48 -6.84
CA GLN A 686 -10.27 1.20 -6.14
C GLN A 686 -9.08 1.33 -5.18
N SER A 687 -8.00 1.99 -5.63
CA SER A 687 -6.90 2.43 -4.77
C SER A 687 -6.94 3.93 -4.48
N GLY A 688 -6.39 4.34 -3.33
CA GLY A 688 -6.13 5.75 -3.05
C GLY A 688 -4.80 6.22 -3.64
N GLY A 689 -4.47 7.51 -3.49
CA GLY A 689 -3.17 8.06 -3.87
C GLY A 689 -3.16 8.88 -5.15
N HIS A 690 -4.23 8.85 -5.96
CA HIS A 690 -4.34 9.68 -7.16
C HIS A 690 -4.24 11.16 -6.81
N GLN A 691 -3.29 11.86 -7.42
CA GLN A 691 -3.00 13.25 -7.05
C GLN A 691 -2.59 14.11 -8.23
N PHE A 692 -2.29 13.56 -9.41
CA PHE A 692 -1.85 14.33 -10.58
C PHE A 692 -2.96 14.41 -11.63
N LEU A 693 -3.55 15.60 -11.84
CA LEU A 693 -4.60 15.84 -12.83
C LEU A 693 -4.02 16.54 -14.06
N TYR A 694 -4.38 16.07 -15.25
CA TYR A 694 -4.02 16.65 -16.55
C TYR A 694 -5.29 16.84 -17.38
N ILE A 695 -5.43 17.97 -18.07
CA ILE A 695 -6.58 18.28 -18.94
C ILE A 695 -6.07 18.85 -20.26
N GLY A 696 -6.51 18.29 -21.39
CA GLY A 696 -6.17 18.79 -22.73
C GLY A 696 -6.21 17.73 -23.83
N GLY A 697 -5.41 17.93 -24.89
CA GLY A 697 -5.27 16.96 -25.98
C GLY A 697 -4.23 15.88 -25.68
N LEU A 698 -4.53 14.99 -24.74
CA LEU A 698 -3.56 14.08 -24.14
C LEU A 698 -3.12 12.93 -25.08
N GLU A 699 -3.99 11.96 -25.33
CA GLU A 699 -3.67 10.75 -26.08
C GLU A 699 -4.41 10.69 -27.41
N ASN A 700 -3.66 10.93 -28.49
CA ASN A 700 -4.12 10.83 -29.88
C ASN A 700 -5.54 11.39 -30.08
N PRO A 701 -5.82 12.64 -29.67
CA PRO A 701 -7.17 13.19 -29.78
C PRO A 701 -7.61 13.16 -31.24
N THR A 702 -8.84 12.70 -31.46
CA THR A 702 -9.44 12.70 -32.79
C THR A 702 -10.04 14.07 -33.08
N PHE A 703 -9.67 14.65 -34.22
CA PHE A 703 -10.21 15.93 -34.68
C PHE A 703 -11.43 15.71 -35.57
N TYR A 704 -12.48 16.48 -35.32
CA TYR A 704 -13.74 16.46 -36.04
C TYR A 704 -13.97 17.81 -36.70
N ASP A 705 -14.35 17.81 -37.97
CA ASP A 705 -14.77 19.04 -38.65
C ASP A 705 -16.11 19.51 -38.08
N VAL A 706 -16.17 20.80 -37.72
CA VAL A 706 -17.39 21.44 -37.19
C VAL A 706 -17.67 22.75 -37.91
N SER A 707 -18.90 23.26 -37.78
CA SER A 707 -19.24 24.57 -38.33
C SER A 707 -18.46 25.66 -37.60
N VAL A 708 -17.82 26.55 -38.37
CA VAL A 708 -17.12 27.72 -37.83
C VAL A 708 -18.04 28.52 -36.93
N ALA A 709 -17.54 28.89 -35.75
CA ALA A 709 -18.26 29.70 -34.80
C ALA A 709 -18.61 31.07 -35.40
N PRO A 710 -19.80 31.64 -35.11
CA PRO A 710 -20.16 32.97 -35.57
C PRO A 710 -19.19 34.03 -35.04
N SER A 711 -18.78 34.97 -35.89
CA SER A 711 -17.91 36.07 -35.49
C SER A 711 -18.58 36.96 -34.44
N VAL A 712 -17.89 37.24 -33.33
CA VAL A 712 -18.33 38.20 -32.32
C VAL A 712 -17.80 39.60 -32.68
N PRO A 713 -18.67 40.63 -32.85
CA PRO A 713 -18.23 41.97 -33.20
C PRO A 713 -17.27 42.59 -32.18
N GLY A 714 -16.08 43.00 -32.64
CA GLY A 714 -15.07 43.66 -31.79
C GLY A 714 -13.97 42.73 -31.25
N CYS A 715 -14.08 41.42 -31.44
CA CYS A 715 -13.02 40.47 -31.14
C CYS A 715 -12.42 39.88 -32.42
N ILE A 716 -11.28 39.19 -32.30
CA ILE A 716 -10.69 38.48 -33.43
C ILE A 716 -11.65 37.35 -33.83
N SER A 717 -11.94 37.29 -35.13
CA SER A 717 -12.69 36.20 -35.76
C SER A 717 -11.89 35.72 -36.96
N GLY A 718 -11.71 34.42 -37.08
CA GLY A 718 -10.86 33.82 -38.09
C GLY A 718 -11.36 32.44 -38.51
N ASN A 719 -11.19 32.12 -39.79
CA ASN A 719 -11.28 30.74 -40.25
C ASN A 719 -9.94 30.09 -39.93
N GLY A 720 -9.78 29.53 -38.73
CA GLY A 720 -8.57 28.81 -38.32
C GLY A 720 -8.19 27.69 -39.29
N THR A 721 -7.02 27.10 -39.09
CA THR A 721 -6.60 25.93 -39.90
C THR A 721 -7.27 24.66 -39.38
N PRO A 722 -7.76 23.75 -40.24
CA PRO A 722 -8.26 22.44 -39.81
C PRO A 722 -7.27 21.71 -38.92
N ASN A 723 -7.78 20.90 -37.99
CA ASN A 723 -7.03 20.15 -36.98
C ASN A 723 -6.24 21.00 -35.98
N LYS A 724 -6.57 22.27 -35.80
CA LYS A 724 -5.95 23.13 -34.79
C LYS A 724 -6.94 23.89 -33.92
N PRO A 725 -7.83 23.20 -33.18
CA PRO A 725 -8.74 23.86 -32.26
C PRO A 725 -8.00 24.54 -31.11
N TYR A 726 -8.61 25.58 -30.57
CA TYR A 726 -8.16 26.26 -29.37
C TYR A 726 -9.31 26.28 -28.35
N TYR A 727 -9.05 25.82 -27.13
CA TYR A 727 -10.07 25.74 -26.08
C TYR A 727 -9.72 26.63 -24.90
N TYR A 728 -10.73 27.25 -24.32
CA TYR A 728 -10.69 27.80 -22.97
C TYR A 728 -11.13 26.74 -21.96
N ILE A 729 -10.55 26.76 -20.75
CA ILE A 729 -10.86 25.85 -19.64
C ILE A 729 -11.02 26.68 -18.36
N ASP A 730 -12.07 26.39 -17.59
CA ASP A 730 -12.38 27.05 -16.31
C ASP A 730 -13.04 26.09 -15.30
N ASN A 731 -13.19 26.51 -14.05
CA ASN A 731 -13.97 25.85 -12.99
C ASN A 731 -13.70 24.35 -12.81
N VAL A 732 -12.44 23.95 -12.71
CA VAL A 732 -12.06 22.55 -12.51
C VAL A 732 -12.33 22.12 -11.07
N ILE A 733 -13.21 21.14 -10.89
CA ILE A 733 -13.63 20.63 -9.58
C ILE A 733 -13.41 19.12 -9.49
N ILE A 734 -12.78 18.66 -8.41
CA ILE A 734 -12.90 17.27 -7.95
C ILE A 734 -13.48 17.27 -6.54
N ARG A 735 -14.56 16.52 -6.31
CA ARG A 735 -15.18 16.37 -4.99
C ARG A 735 -15.71 14.95 -4.75
N PRO A 736 -15.70 14.45 -3.51
CA PRO A 736 -16.33 13.17 -3.20
C PRO A 736 -17.84 13.26 -3.40
N ILE A 737 -18.43 12.18 -3.90
CA ILE A 737 -19.88 11.96 -3.96
C ILE A 737 -20.26 11.29 -2.64
N VAL A 738 -20.74 12.06 -1.68
CA VAL A 738 -21.21 11.51 -0.39
C VAL A 738 -22.71 11.33 -0.45
N PRO A 739 -23.27 10.11 -0.36
CA PRO A 739 -24.70 9.92 -0.20
C PRO A 739 -25.05 10.13 1.28
N SER A 740 -25.16 11.39 1.72
CA SER A 740 -25.71 11.73 3.04
C SER A 740 -27.11 12.33 2.89
N SER A 741 -28.04 11.94 3.78
CA SER A 741 -29.43 12.41 3.78
C SER A 741 -29.90 12.80 5.18
N LEU A 742 -30.91 13.67 5.20
CA LEU A 742 -31.75 13.95 6.36
C LEU A 742 -33.13 13.42 5.98
N ASP A 743 -33.65 12.43 6.71
CA ASP A 743 -34.90 11.76 6.39
C ASP A 743 -35.90 11.88 7.56
N LEU A 744 -36.64 12.98 7.57
CA LEU A 744 -37.69 13.28 8.55
C LEU A 744 -39.00 12.55 8.22
N PRO A 745 -39.88 12.37 9.23
CA PRO A 745 -41.25 11.95 8.98
C PRO A 745 -42.01 12.95 8.09
N ALA A 746 -42.99 12.45 7.32
CA ALA A 746 -43.80 13.28 6.43
C ALA A 746 -44.60 14.39 7.16
N PHE A 747 -44.98 14.15 8.42
CA PHE A 747 -45.63 15.16 9.26
C PHE A 747 -45.35 15.02 10.76
N LEU A 748 -45.67 16.08 11.49
CA LEU A 748 -45.63 16.20 12.95
C LEU A 748 -46.93 16.88 13.45
N CYS A 749 -47.55 16.39 14.52
CA CYS A 749 -48.70 17.08 15.10
C CYS A 749 -48.26 18.31 15.92
N GLU A 750 -49.06 19.38 15.91
CA GLU A 750 -48.79 20.63 16.64
C GLU A 750 -48.52 20.41 18.15
N ASN A 751 -49.06 19.37 18.76
CA ASN A 751 -48.87 19.03 20.17
C ASN A 751 -47.75 18.00 20.43
N ALA A 752 -46.95 17.65 19.42
CA ALA A 752 -45.91 16.62 19.50
C ALA A 752 -44.50 17.20 19.28
N THR A 753 -43.49 16.42 19.70
CA THR A 753 -42.07 16.75 19.57
C THR A 753 -41.33 15.57 18.96
N LEU A 754 -40.41 15.83 18.01
CA LEU A 754 -39.42 14.87 17.54
C LEU A 754 -38.11 15.08 18.30
N ASP A 755 -37.82 14.19 19.25
CA ASP A 755 -36.57 14.23 20.01
C ASP A 755 -35.41 13.61 19.23
N TYR A 756 -34.19 14.06 19.54
CA TYR A 756 -32.92 13.52 19.00
C TYR A 756 -32.83 13.52 17.48
N LEU A 757 -32.94 14.69 16.85
CA LEU A 757 -32.93 14.83 15.38
C LEU A 757 -31.71 14.22 14.67
N ILE A 758 -30.61 14.01 15.40
CA ILE A 758 -29.41 13.36 14.89
C ILE A 758 -29.66 11.93 14.37
N GLN A 759 -30.74 11.26 14.83
CA GLN A 759 -31.09 9.90 14.39
C GLN A 759 -31.71 9.83 12.99
N TYR A 760 -32.13 10.98 12.41
CA TYR A 760 -32.67 11.06 11.05
C TYR A 760 -31.59 11.34 10.01
N LEU A 761 -30.33 11.34 10.41
CA LEU A 761 -29.20 11.52 9.51
C LEU A 761 -28.68 10.16 9.04
N ASP A 762 -28.50 10.01 7.73
CA ASP A 762 -27.78 8.87 7.16
C ASP A 762 -26.44 9.33 6.58
N ASN A 763 -25.36 8.61 6.91
CA ASN A 763 -23.97 8.87 6.50
C ASN A 763 -23.48 10.33 6.66
N ALA A 764 -24.08 11.12 7.55
CA ALA A 764 -23.66 12.48 7.89
C ALA A 764 -22.86 12.51 9.19
N ALA A 765 -21.86 13.40 9.29
CA ALA A 765 -21.11 13.54 10.53
C ALA A 765 -22.00 14.18 11.62
N PRO A 766 -22.03 13.66 12.86
CA PRO A 766 -22.90 14.14 13.94
C PRO A 766 -22.42 15.46 14.59
N THR A 767 -21.54 16.20 13.91
CA THR A 767 -20.88 17.41 14.42
C THR A 767 -21.54 18.71 13.92
N GLY A 768 -22.62 18.60 13.15
CA GLY A 768 -23.35 19.71 12.56
C GLY A 768 -24.43 20.31 13.45
N THR A 769 -25.21 21.21 12.86
CA THR A 769 -26.29 21.95 13.52
C THR A 769 -27.58 21.88 12.72
N PHE A 770 -28.68 21.53 13.39
CA PHE A 770 -30.02 21.66 12.81
C PHE A 770 -30.53 23.10 12.90
N SER A 771 -31.33 23.50 11.91
CA SER A 771 -32.01 24.80 11.85
C SER A 771 -33.34 24.65 11.12
N GLY A 772 -34.29 25.53 11.43
CA GLY A 772 -35.67 25.45 10.92
C GLY A 772 -36.68 25.90 11.96
N ALA A 773 -37.94 26.03 11.54
CA ALA A 773 -39.03 26.38 12.44
C ALA A 773 -39.26 25.24 13.46
N GLY A 774 -39.40 25.58 14.74
CA GLY A 774 -39.62 24.61 15.82
C GLY A 774 -38.39 23.86 16.33
N ILE A 775 -37.20 24.11 15.79
CA ILE A 775 -35.96 23.49 16.29
C ILE A 775 -35.59 24.05 17.67
N THR A 776 -35.38 23.18 18.65
CA THR A 776 -34.93 23.52 20.00
C THR A 776 -33.76 22.62 20.45
N GLY A 777 -33.01 23.05 21.47
CA GLY A 777 -31.82 22.32 21.96
C GLY A 777 -30.54 22.54 21.15
N THR A 778 -29.45 21.89 21.55
CA THR A 778 -28.12 21.96 20.90
C THR A 778 -27.39 20.64 20.98
N GLY A 779 -26.61 20.29 19.96
CA GLY A 779 -25.79 19.08 19.95
C GLY A 779 -26.62 17.81 19.81
N GLU A 780 -26.31 16.78 20.61
CA GLU A 780 -27.03 15.50 20.56
C GLU A 780 -28.49 15.60 21.04
N GLU A 781 -28.85 16.65 21.80
CA GLU A 781 -30.20 16.85 22.36
C GLU A 781 -31.13 17.71 21.48
N THR A 782 -30.76 17.99 20.23
CA THR A 782 -31.58 18.84 19.36
C THR A 782 -32.89 18.14 18.95
N SER A 783 -34.01 18.85 19.06
CA SER A 783 -35.37 18.35 18.80
C SER A 783 -36.18 19.31 17.91
N LEU A 784 -37.30 18.83 17.37
CA LEU A 784 -38.28 19.63 16.62
C LEU A 784 -39.64 19.62 17.35
N GLU A 785 -40.07 20.78 17.85
CA GLU A 785 -41.35 20.96 18.55
C GLU A 785 -42.43 21.51 17.60
N GLY A 786 -43.50 20.73 17.38
CA GLY A 786 -44.61 21.10 16.50
C GLY A 786 -45.30 22.39 16.92
N ALA A 787 -45.40 22.64 18.24
CA ALA A 787 -46.05 23.83 18.79
C ALA A 787 -45.30 25.12 18.44
N LEU A 788 -43.97 25.04 18.31
CA LEU A 788 -43.11 26.17 17.98
C LEU A 788 -42.95 26.36 16.47
N ALA A 789 -43.04 25.28 15.69
CA ALA A 789 -43.07 25.35 14.24
C ALA A 789 -44.41 25.93 13.73
N THR A 790 -45.52 25.70 14.44
CA THR A 790 -46.91 26.04 14.07
C THR A 790 -47.43 25.26 12.86
N PRO A 791 -48.76 25.09 12.68
CA PRO A 791 -49.29 24.32 11.54
C PRO A 791 -48.89 24.89 10.17
N GLY A 792 -48.38 24.04 9.29
CA GLY A 792 -47.85 24.40 7.97
C GLY A 792 -46.67 23.52 7.53
N GLU A 793 -46.21 23.67 6.29
CA GLU A 793 -45.04 22.98 5.77
C GLU A 793 -43.76 23.73 6.16
N HIS A 794 -42.78 23.02 6.71
CA HIS A 794 -41.52 23.58 7.19
C HIS A 794 -40.33 22.83 6.61
N ILE A 795 -39.29 23.58 6.24
CA ILE A 795 -38.01 23.02 5.82
C ILE A 795 -37.08 22.98 7.04
N ILE A 796 -36.54 21.80 7.31
CA ILE A 796 -35.50 21.60 8.32
C ILE A 796 -34.19 21.37 7.61
N THR A 797 -33.15 22.03 8.10
CA THR A 797 -31.83 22.06 7.50
C THR A 797 -30.81 21.54 8.52
N TYR A 798 -29.97 20.59 8.13
CA TYR A 798 -28.81 20.14 8.89
C TYR A 798 -27.53 20.55 8.17
N GLU A 799 -26.67 21.29 8.87
CA GLU A 799 -25.41 21.78 8.31
C GLU A 799 -24.22 21.23 9.11
N TYR A 800 -23.30 20.51 8.47
CA TYR A 800 -22.10 19.96 9.12
C TYR A 800 -20.83 20.19 8.31
N VAL A 801 -19.67 20.17 8.95
CA VAL A 801 -18.37 20.24 8.27
C VAL A 801 -17.77 18.84 8.13
N ASN A 802 -17.55 18.35 6.91
CA ASN A 802 -16.93 17.06 6.67
C ASN A 802 -15.41 17.07 6.99
N ASN A 803 -14.77 15.90 6.92
CA ASN A 803 -13.33 15.70 7.15
C ASN A 803 -12.40 16.45 6.18
N VAL A 804 -12.93 17.03 5.09
CA VAL A 804 -12.20 17.86 4.09
C VAL A 804 -12.48 19.37 4.32
N GLY A 805 -13.23 19.73 5.36
CA GLY A 805 -13.56 21.12 5.69
C GLY A 805 -14.74 21.68 4.88
N CYS A 806 -15.56 20.82 4.28
CA CYS A 806 -16.78 21.22 3.57
C CYS A 806 -17.97 21.36 4.47
N THR A 807 -18.64 22.51 4.40
CA THR A 807 -20.01 22.64 4.88
C THR A 807 -20.94 21.86 3.94
N ILE A 808 -21.54 20.79 4.45
CA ILE A 808 -22.59 20.01 3.79
C ILE A 808 -23.92 20.43 4.40
N THR A 809 -24.87 20.77 3.55
CA THR A 809 -26.23 21.15 3.94
C THR A 809 -27.18 20.07 3.45
N LEU A 810 -27.84 19.40 4.38
CA LEU A 810 -28.93 18.47 4.14
C LEU A 810 -30.24 19.18 4.46
N THR A 811 -31.28 18.97 3.66
CA THR A 811 -32.60 19.56 3.89
C THR A 811 -33.66 18.51 3.73
N ASP A 812 -34.67 18.57 4.58
CA ASP A 812 -35.90 17.80 4.40
C ASP A 812 -37.12 18.63 4.82
N THR A 813 -38.28 18.24 4.29
CA THR A 813 -39.56 18.91 4.53
C THR A 813 -40.43 18.13 5.49
N ILE A 814 -41.01 18.81 6.47
CA ILE A 814 -41.98 18.23 7.39
C ILE A 814 -43.24 19.11 7.47
N THR A 815 -44.41 18.47 7.38
CA THR A 815 -45.69 19.17 7.52
C THR A 815 -46.15 19.13 8.98
N VAL A 816 -46.31 20.28 9.62
CA VAL A 816 -46.93 20.36 10.95
C VAL A 816 -48.44 20.48 10.80
N LEU A 817 -49.18 19.51 11.34
CA LEU A 817 -50.64 19.46 11.28
C LEU A 817 -51.25 20.12 12.51
N SER A 818 -52.40 20.79 12.34
CA SER A 818 -53.10 21.39 13.49
C SER A 818 -53.60 20.30 14.44
N SER A 819 -53.71 20.65 15.71
CA SER A 819 -54.25 19.77 16.76
C SER A 819 -55.68 19.26 16.49
N GLU A 820 -56.40 19.85 15.53
CA GLU A 820 -57.76 19.44 15.12
C GLU A 820 -57.77 18.51 13.89
N ASP A 821 -56.61 18.23 13.28
CA ASP A 821 -56.51 17.35 12.12
C ASP A 821 -56.89 15.92 12.51
N SER A 822 -57.68 15.26 11.65
CA SER A 822 -58.07 13.85 11.81
C SER A 822 -56.89 12.89 11.94
N GLN A 823 -55.72 13.24 11.37
CA GLN A 823 -54.49 12.45 11.47
C GLN A 823 -53.80 12.60 12.83
N CYS A 824 -54.16 13.62 13.62
CA CYS A 824 -53.67 13.88 14.98
C CYS A 824 -54.67 13.47 16.08
N ASN A 825 -55.88 13.04 15.72
CA ASN A 825 -56.97 12.72 16.64
C ASN A 825 -57.13 11.21 16.83
N CYS A 826 -56.25 10.63 17.63
CA CYS A 826 -56.41 9.26 18.09
C CYS A 826 -56.71 9.16 19.59
N THR A 827 -57.70 8.36 19.95
CA THR A 827 -58.06 8.08 21.35
C THR A 827 -57.16 6.99 21.96
N ASN A 828 -56.85 7.10 23.26
CA ASN A 828 -55.85 6.21 23.89
C ASN A 828 -56.26 4.74 23.94
N THR A 829 -57.52 4.41 24.19
CA THR A 829 -57.91 3.03 24.52
C THR A 829 -59.27 2.62 23.92
N LEU A 830 -59.52 1.31 23.85
CA LEU A 830 -60.81 0.75 23.43
C LEU A 830 -61.11 -0.55 24.16
N THR A 831 -62.35 -0.73 24.60
CA THR A 831 -62.90 -2.03 24.99
C THR A 831 -64.04 -2.41 24.04
N VAL A 832 -64.03 -3.63 23.52
CA VAL A 832 -65.10 -4.21 22.68
C VAL A 832 -65.72 -5.43 23.37
N ASP A 833 -67.04 -5.44 23.53
CA ASP A 833 -67.79 -6.43 24.33
C ASP A 833 -69.08 -6.91 23.63
N TYR A 834 -69.20 -6.72 22.32
CA TYR A 834 -70.40 -6.99 21.54
C TYR A 834 -70.14 -7.81 20.27
N THR A 835 -71.20 -8.29 19.62
CA THR A 835 -71.10 -9.09 18.40
C THR A 835 -71.08 -8.23 17.15
N GLU A 836 -70.00 -8.36 16.37
CA GLU A 836 -69.85 -7.73 15.06
C GLU A 836 -70.62 -8.53 14.02
N SER A 837 -71.55 -7.86 13.30
CA SER A 837 -72.48 -8.55 12.39
C SER A 837 -72.52 -8.03 10.95
N LEU A 838 -71.85 -6.92 10.60
CA LEU A 838 -71.76 -6.39 9.23
C LEU A 838 -70.48 -5.55 9.04
N THR A 839 -69.80 -5.70 7.89
CA THR A 839 -68.57 -4.99 7.40
C THR A 839 -67.23 -5.31 8.09
N SER A 840 -66.11 -5.19 7.34
CA SER A 840 -64.74 -5.29 7.88
C SER A 840 -64.43 -4.04 8.71
N TYR A 841 -63.86 -4.23 9.91
CA TYR A 841 -63.53 -3.16 10.85
C TYR A 841 -62.03 -3.05 11.07
N LEU A 842 -61.55 -1.79 11.12
CA LEU A 842 -60.20 -1.42 11.56
C LEU A 842 -60.31 -0.63 12.87
N TYR A 843 -59.73 -1.16 13.94
CA TYR A 843 -59.60 -0.47 15.22
C TYR A 843 -58.18 0.09 15.39
N GLN A 844 -58.05 1.37 15.76
CA GLN A 844 -56.76 2.04 15.97
C GLN A 844 -56.76 2.81 17.31
N ARG A 845 -55.79 2.55 18.19
CA ARG A 845 -55.68 3.20 19.52
C ARG A 845 -54.22 3.47 19.91
N HIS A 846 -53.98 4.52 20.70
CA HIS A 846 -52.61 4.90 21.08
C HIS A 846 -51.98 3.90 22.06
N GLU A 847 -52.75 3.41 23.02
CA GLU A 847 -52.27 2.54 24.07
C GLU A 847 -52.75 1.10 23.86
N TRP A 848 -54.04 0.81 24.02
CA TRP A 848 -54.51 -0.58 24.02
C TRP A 848 -55.93 -0.80 23.53
N ILE A 849 -56.19 -2.03 23.08
CA ILE A 849 -57.52 -2.56 22.76
C ILE A 849 -57.79 -3.80 23.62
N LEU A 850 -58.96 -3.88 24.26
CA LEU A 850 -59.43 -5.02 25.05
C LEU A 850 -60.68 -5.63 24.42
N ALA A 851 -60.63 -6.88 23.97
CA ALA A 851 -61.80 -7.67 23.65
C ALA A 851 -62.29 -8.42 24.90
N ASP A 852 -63.45 -8.02 25.42
CA ASP A 852 -64.01 -8.46 26.69
C ASP A 852 -65.14 -9.50 26.51
N ASP A 853 -65.69 -9.99 27.62
CA ASP A 853 -66.72 -11.03 27.68
C ASP A 853 -67.98 -10.66 26.88
N GLY A 854 -68.08 -11.18 25.65
CA GLY A 854 -69.18 -10.88 24.73
C GLY A 854 -68.74 -10.54 23.30
N TYR A 855 -67.44 -10.31 23.08
CA TYR A 855 -66.91 -10.06 21.76
C TYR A 855 -66.97 -11.32 20.88
N SER A 856 -67.76 -11.26 19.81
CA SER A 856 -67.81 -12.33 18.82
C SER A 856 -67.97 -11.79 17.41
N ILE A 857 -67.40 -12.49 16.43
CA ILE A 857 -67.43 -12.06 15.03
C ILE A 857 -68.21 -13.10 14.23
N SER A 858 -69.29 -12.64 13.58
CA SER A 858 -70.18 -13.49 12.78
C SER A 858 -70.22 -13.04 11.31
N GLY A 859 -69.93 -13.95 10.39
CA GLY A 859 -69.84 -13.69 8.94
C GLY A 859 -68.45 -13.88 8.32
N SER A 860 -68.37 -13.93 6.99
CA SER A 860 -67.16 -14.32 6.22
C SER A 860 -66.29 -13.12 5.80
N LYS A 861 -65.84 -12.28 6.75
CA LYS A 861 -65.04 -11.07 6.50
C LYS A 861 -64.08 -10.74 7.66
N ASP A 862 -62.96 -10.09 7.33
CA ASP A 862 -61.75 -9.95 8.16
C ASP A 862 -61.78 -8.75 9.13
N ILE A 863 -61.01 -8.85 10.21
CA ILE A 863 -60.85 -7.80 11.24
C ILE A 863 -59.38 -7.49 11.48
N THR A 864 -59.07 -6.19 11.60
CA THR A 864 -57.73 -5.69 11.93
C THR A 864 -57.77 -4.80 13.17
N MET A 865 -56.90 -5.07 14.15
CA MET A 865 -56.72 -4.26 15.36
C MET A 865 -55.30 -3.70 15.43
N LYS A 866 -55.15 -2.41 15.72
CA LYS A 866 -53.88 -1.71 15.91
C LYS A 866 -53.86 -0.95 17.24
N ALA A 867 -52.87 -1.21 18.09
CA ALA A 867 -52.68 -0.46 19.33
C ALA A 867 -51.20 -0.27 19.69
N GLY A 868 -50.78 0.88 20.19
CA GLY A 868 -49.36 1.16 20.42
C GLY A 868 -48.67 0.34 21.53
N TYR A 869 -49.41 -0.19 22.52
CA TYR A 869 -48.85 -1.00 23.61
C TYR A 869 -49.31 -2.46 23.59
N TYR A 870 -50.62 -2.73 23.64
CA TYR A 870 -51.11 -4.12 23.64
C TYR A 870 -52.55 -4.29 23.14
N ILE A 871 -52.85 -5.47 22.61
CA ILE A 871 -54.20 -5.94 22.31
C ILE A 871 -54.46 -7.18 23.16
N LEU A 872 -55.48 -7.13 24.02
CA LEU A 872 -55.82 -8.21 24.95
C LEU A 872 -57.16 -8.85 24.55
N MET A 873 -57.18 -10.17 24.33
CA MET A 873 -58.40 -10.93 24.05
C MET A 873 -58.76 -11.84 25.21
N ASN A 874 -59.95 -11.63 25.80
CA ASN A 874 -60.42 -12.49 26.88
C ASN A 874 -60.83 -13.88 26.36
N PRO A 875 -60.72 -14.94 27.19
CA PRO A 875 -60.89 -16.34 26.75
C PRO A 875 -62.26 -16.70 26.17
N THR A 876 -63.26 -15.85 26.36
CA THR A 876 -64.63 -16.00 25.86
C THR A 876 -64.83 -15.39 24.47
N THR A 877 -63.80 -14.77 23.90
CA THR A 877 -63.79 -14.25 22.52
C THR A 877 -63.98 -15.39 21.52
N SER A 878 -64.92 -15.26 20.58
CA SER A 878 -65.25 -16.33 19.62
C SER A 878 -65.29 -15.86 18.16
N PHE A 879 -64.64 -16.65 17.30
CA PHE A 879 -64.52 -16.41 15.85
C PHE A 879 -65.24 -17.53 15.08
N GLN A 880 -66.08 -17.21 14.09
CA GLN A 880 -66.64 -18.20 13.18
C GLN A 880 -65.60 -18.67 12.13
N SER A 881 -65.81 -19.84 11.50
CA SER A 881 -64.90 -20.38 10.48
C SER A 881 -64.80 -19.46 9.25
N ASP A 882 -63.60 -19.37 8.66
CA ASP A 882 -63.27 -18.59 7.45
C ASP A 882 -63.09 -17.06 7.63
N ILE A 883 -62.53 -16.61 8.76
CA ILE A 883 -62.20 -15.20 9.06
C ILE A 883 -60.68 -15.02 9.22
N GLN A 884 -60.10 -13.98 8.61
CA GLN A 884 -58.73 -13.53 8.90
C GLN A 884 -58.76 -12.47 10.01
N PHE A 885 -58.00 -12.71 11.08
CA PHE A 885 -57.83 -11.77 12.19
C PHE A 885 -56.37 -11.29 12.21
N GLU A 886 -56.19 -9.98 12.14
CA GLU A 886 -54.88 -9.34 12.14
C GLU A 886 -54.76 -8.39 13.35
N ALA A 887 -53.66 -8.50 14.07
CA ALA A 887 -53.38 -7.67 15.23
C ALA A 887 -51.96 -7.11 15.10
N TYR A 888 -51.84 -5.79 15.17
CA TYR A 888 -50.57 -5.07 15.08
C TYR A 888 -50.36 -4.23 16.34
N ILE A 889 -49.15 -4.28 16.90
CA ILE A 889 -48.75 -3.32 17.92
C ILE A 889 -48.14 -2.13 17.18
N ASP A 890 -48.98 -1.16 16.86
CA ASP A 890 -48.73 -0.06 15.93
C ASP A 890 -49.60 1.13 16.36
N ASP A 891 -48.97 2.29 16.56
CA ASP A 891 -49.64 3.49 17.09
C ASP A 891 -50.63 4.06 16.05
N CYS A 892 -51.62 4.79 16.51
CA CYS A 892 -52.71 5.28 15.69
C CYS A 892 -52.34 6.57 14.96
N CYS A 893 -51.67 6.39 13.85
CA CYS A 893 -51.34 7.44 12.91
C CYS A 893 -50.98 6.70 11.64
N GLU A 894 -51.70 6.92 10.53
CA GLU A 894 -51.43 6.20 9.27
C GLU A 894 -50.04 6.52 8.67
N THR A 895 -49.21 7.30 9.39
CA THR A 895 -47.95 7.85 8.89
C THR A 895 -46.93 8.22 9.99
N CYS A 896 -47.13 7.80 11.24
CA CYS A 896 -46.11 7.98 12.28
C CYS A 896 -45.16 6.78 12.22
N ARG A 897 -43.97 6.97 11.65
CA ARG A 897 -42.88 6.00 11.77
C ARG A 897 -42.07 6.31 13.03
N TYR A 898 -41.94 5.36 13.95
CA TYR A 898 -40.69 5.15 14.66
C TYR A 898 -40.31 3.68 14.77
N ALA A 899 -38.98 3.48 14.68
CA ALA A 899 -38.23 2.24 14.78
C ALA A 899 -38.54 1.20 13.70
N ARG A 900 -37.67 1.21 12.68
CA ARG A 900 -37.39 0.11 11.77
C ARG A 900 -37.20 -1.20 12.55
N LEU A 901 -38.24 -2.03 12.60
CA LEU A 901 -38.08 -3.47 12.41
C LEU A 901 -38.30 -3.71 10.92
N VAL A 902 -37.20 -3.94 10.21
CA VAL A 902 -37.23 -4.56 8.88
C VAL A 902 -37.85 -5.93 9.03
N ASP A 903 -38.71 -6.33 8.10
CA ASP A 903 -38.76 -7.67 7.48
C ASP A 903 -39.69 -7.56 6.24
N GLU A 904 -39.39 -8.02 5.03
CA GLU A 904 -38.26 -8.74 4.46
C GLU A 904 -38.37 -8.67 2.92
N ALA A 905 -37.21 -8.80 2.24
CA ALA A 905 -36.91 -9.09 0.81
C ALA A 905 -35.96 -8.01 0.26
N ASP A 906 -34.65 -8.14 0.42
CA ASP A 906 -33.87 -9.30 -0.06
C ASP A 906 -33.38 -10.24 1.07
N SER A 907 -33.44 -11.56 0.81
CA SER A 907 -33.25 -12.62 1.80
C SER A 907 -31.83 -12.65 2.40
N GLN A 908 -31.69 -12.60 3.73
CA GLN A 908 -30.82 -13.48 4.56
C GLN A 908 -31.20 -13.32 6.05
N THR A 909 -31.87 -14.30 6.63
CA THR A 909 -32.17 -14.40 8.06
C THR A 909 -30.88 -14.39 8.89
N SER A 910 -30.70 -13.47 9.84
CA SER A 910 -29.56 -13.49 10.75
C SER A 910 -29.69 -14.67 11.74
N GLU A 911 -28.74 -15.61 11.69
CA GLU A 911 -28.81 -16.88 12.43
C GLU A 911 -28.46 -16.76 13.93
N MET A 912 -28.16 -15.55 14.42
CA MET A 912 -27.80 -15.27 15.82
C MET A 912 -28.58 -14.04 16.34
N MET A 913 -29.17 -14.17 17.52
CA MET A 913 -29.92 -13.12 18.21
C MET A 913 -29.34 -12.87 19.60
N ILE A 914 -29.32 -11.61 20.03
CA ILE A 914 -28.88 -11.23 21.37
C ILE A 914 -29.91 -10.35 22.09
N SER A 915 -30.19 -10.62 23.37
CA SER A 915 -31.19 -9.88 24.14
C SER A 915 -31.07 -10.08 25.66
N PRO A 916 -31.26 -9.05 26.51
CA PRO A 916 -31.55 -7.66 26.15
C PRO A 916 -30.29 -6.89 25.75
N ASN A 917 -30.39 -6.02 24.75
CA ASN A 917 -29.34 -5.08 24.36
C ASN A 917 -29.95 -3.67 24.30
N PRO A 918 -29.61 -2.73 25.20
CA PRO A 918 -28.49 -2.79 26.16
C PRO A 918 -28.66 -3.83 27.28
N ALA A 919 -27.58 -4.58 27.55
CA ALA A 919 -27.50 -5.54 28.63
C ALA A 919 -27.29 -4.81 29.96
N LYS A 920 -28.09 -5.19 30.98
CA LYS A 920 -27.89 -4.70 32.36
C LYS A 920 -26.99 -5.66 33.12
N SER A 921 -27.51 -6.77 33.63
CA SER A 921 -26.69 -7.78 34.33
C SER A 921 -26.42 -9.03 33.50
N SER A 922 -27.15 -9.20 32.41
CA SER A 922 -26.95 -10.35 31.52
C SER A 922 -27.37 -10.05 30.08
N LEU A 923 -26.80 -10.80 29.16
CA LEU A 923 -27.10 -10.83 27.73
C LEU A 923 -27.40 -12.27 27.34
N GLY A 924 -28.64 -12.54 26.92
CA GLY A 924 -29.01 -13.79 26.26
C GLY A 924 -28.47 -13.80 24.82
N ILE A 925 -27.94 -14.95 24.41
CA ILE A 925 -27.38 -15.21 23.09
C ILE A 925 -28.07 -16.46 22.57
N LYS A 926 -28.77 -16.34 21.44
CA LYS A 926 -29.54 -17.41 20.83
C LYS A 926 -29.13 -17.63 19.39
N LEU A 927 -28.75 -18.85 19.05
CA LEU A 927 -28.51 -19.29 17.68
C LEU A 927 -29.77 -19.99 17.16
N LEU A 928 -30.24 -19.58 15.99
CA LEU A 928 -31.50 -20.05 15.41
C LEU A 928 -31.36 -21.39 14.68
N SER A 929 -30.19 -21.64 14.08
CA SER A 929 -29.94 -22.82 13.22
C SER A 929 -28.65 -23.59 13.57
N ASP A 930 -27.88 -23.14 14.58
CA ASP A 930 -26.61 -23.75 14.99
C ASP A 930 -26.45 -23.76 16.52
N THR A 931 -25.30 -24.22 16.99
CA THR A 931 -24.93 -24.31 18.40
C THR A 931 -23.55 -23.70 18.60
N ALA A 932 -23.32 -23.04 19.72
CA ALA A 932 -22.05 -22.38 20.00
C ALA A 932 -20.99 -23.43 20.41
N SER A 933 -19.79 -23.30 19.85
CA SER A 933 -18.59 -24.02 20.30
C SER A 933 -17.65 -23.11 21.10
N PHE A 934 -17.68 -21.81 20.83
CA PHE A 934 -16.87 -20.81 21.53
C PHE A 934 -17.54 -19.44 21.51
N ILE A 935 -17.47 -18.70 22.62
CA ILE A 935 -17.98 -17.33 22.74
C ILE A 935 -16.85 -16.44 23.25
N THR A 936 -16.65 -15.29 22.61
CA THR A 936 -15.67 -14.27 22.99
C THR A 936 -16.33 -12.90 22.98
N VAL A 937 -16.03 -12.03 23.94
CA VAL A 937 -16.48 -10.64 23.96
C VAL A 937 -15.26 -9.74 24.05
N THR A 938 -15.20 -8.72 23.21
CA THR A 938 -14.15 -7.69 23.25
C THR A 938 -14.76 -6.31 23.52
N THR A 939 -13.99 -5.40 24.09
CA THR A 939 -14.29 -3.97 24.03
C THR A 939 -14.19 -3.47 22.58
N TYR A 940 -14.77 -2.30 22.31
CA TYR A 940 -14.70 -1.68 20.98
C TYR A 940 -13.27 -1.38 20.50
N ASP A 941 -12.32 -1.12 21.40
CA ASP A 941 -10.88 -0.98 21.06
C ASP A 941 -10.15 -2.33 20.86
N GLY A 942 -10.90 -3.44 20.81
CA GLY A 942 -10.38 -4.76 20.41
C GLY A 942 -9.81 -5.63 21.55
N ARG A 943 -9.97 -5.25 22.82
CA ARG A 943 -9.47 -6.04 23.96
C ARG A 943 -10.48 -7.08 24.41
N THR A 944 -10.11 -8.36 24.47
CA THR A 944 -10.98 -9.42 24.99
C THR A 944 -11.27 -9.27 26.48
N VAL A 945 -12.56 -9.21 26.84
CA VAL A 945 -13.05 -9.10 28.22
C VAL A 945 -13.76 -10.36 28.71
N PHE A 946 -14.19 -11.24 27.82
CA PHE A 946 -14.76 -12.54 28.17
C PHE A 946 -14.48 -13.56 27.08
N GLU A 947 -14.19 -14.78 27.48
CA GLU A 947 -14.12 -15.92 26.55
C GLU A 947 -14.61 -17.19 27.25
N LYS A 948 -15.31 -18.04 26.51
CA LYS A 948 -15.81 -19.31 27.03
C LYS A 948 -15.98 -20.33 25.92
N LYS A 949 -15.42 -21.52 26.16
CA LYS A 949 -15.73 -22.71 25.35
C LYS A 949 -17.11 -23.24 25.70
N MET A 950 -17.90 -23.52 24.67
CA MET A 950 -19.27 -23.97 24.74
C MET A 950 -19.35 -25.45 24.34
N SER A 951 -20.36 -26.16 24.84
CA SER A 951 -20.59 -27.59 24.61
C SER A 951 -21.71 -27.84 23.59
N GLY A 952 -21.88 -26.94 22.61
CA GLY A 952 -22.91 -27.06 21.60
C GLY A 952 -24.29 -26.59 22.08
N GLU A 953 -24.36 -25.55 22.92
CA GLU A 953 -25.61 -24.89 23.28
C GLU A 953 -26.07 -23.92 22.19
N SER A 954 -27.36 -23.95 21.83
CA SER A 954 -27.97 -22.97 20.91
C SER A 954 -28.53 -21.74 21.65
N ASP A 955 -28.52 -21.75 22.97
CA ASP A 955 -28.99 -20.67 23.83
C ASP A 955 -28.03 -20.54 25.02
N TYR A 956 -27.53 -19.34 25.28
CA TYR A 956 -26.63 -19.06 26.38
C TYR A 956 -26.85 -17.68 26.96
N THR A 957 -26.90 -17.58 28.30
CA THR A 957 -26.96 -16.30 28.99
C THR A 957 -25.59 -15.92 29.51
N LEU A 958 -25.02 -14.88 28.95
CA LEU A 958 -23.79 -14.26 29.41
C LEU A 958 -24.10 -13.34 30.60
N ASP A 959 -23.37 -13.53 31.70
CA ASP A 959 -23.35 -12.57 32.81
C ASP A 959 -22.43 -11.41 32.45
N THR A 960 -22.98 -10.20 32.45
CA THR A 960 -22.27 -8.97 32.06
C THR A 960 -22.00 -8.06 33.25
N ASP A 961 -22.32 -8.45 34.49
CA ASP A 961 -22.16 -7.58 35.68
C ASP A 961 -20.70 -7.15 35.93
N ALA A 962 -19.74 -7.99 35.52
CA ALA A 962 -18.31 -7.70 35.63
C ALA A 962 -17.79 -6.76 34.53
N PHE A 963 -18.59 -6.47 33.50
CA PHE A 963 -18.19 -5.59 32.40
C PHE A 963 -18.44 -4.14 32.80
N ALA A 964 -17.47 -3.26 32.50
CA ALA A 964 -17.67 -1.83 32.67
C ALA A 964 -18.76 -1.32 31.72
N GLN A 965 -19.45 -0.23 32.08
CA GLN A 965 -20.39 0.43 31.18
C GLN A 965 -19.69 0.82 29.87
N GLY A 966 -20.27 0.50 28.73
CA GLY A 966 -19.66 0.74 27.43
C GLY A 966 -20.12 -0.23 26.34
N MET A 967 -19.51 -0.10 25.16
CA MET A 967 -19.83 -0.89 23.97
C MET A 967 -18.87 -2.07 23.81
N TYR A 968 -19.42 -3.23 23.51
CA TYR A 968 -18.70 -4.49 23.36
C TYR A 968 -19.11 -5.20 22.07
N ILE A 969 -18.17 -5.98 21.53
CA ILE A 969 -18.38 -6.83 20.36
C ILE A 969 -18.36 -8.29 20.83
N LEU A 970 -19.44 -9.01 20.59
CA LEU A 970 -19.62 -10.43 20.84
C LEU A 970 -19.26 -11.22 19.58
N TYR A 971 -18.37 -12.18 19.71
CA TYR A 971 -18.03 -13.18 18.71
C TYR A 971 -18.49 -14.55 19.20
N VAL A 972 -19.24 -15.28 18.37
CA VAL A 972 -19.67 -16.65 18.63
C VAL A 972 -19.18 -17.54 17.50
N THR A 973 -18.24 -18.41 17.81
CA THR A 973 -17.85 -19.49 16.90
C THR A 973 -18.85 -20.61 17.07
N CYS A 974 -19.56 -20.95 16.00
CA CYS A 974 -20.54 -22.02 16.00
C CYS A 974 -19.84 -23.39 15.84
N SER A 975 -20.53 -24.47 16.17
CA SER A 975 -20.00 -25.84 16.07
C SER A 975 -19.79 -26.28 14.62
N SER A 976 -20.47 -25.63 13.67
CA SER A 976 -20.20 -25.75 12.22
C SER A 976 -18.86 -25.13 11.79
N GLY A 977 -18.20 -24.35 12.64
CA GLY A 977 -16.99 -23.57 12.32
C GLY A 977 -17.26 -22.14 11.84
N THR A 978 -18.54 -21.75 11.72
CA THR A 978 -18.94 -20.40 11.29
C THR A 978 -18.80 -19.40 12.43
N LEU A 979 -18.14 -18.26 12.18
CA LEU A 979 -18.05 -17.16 13.14
C LEU A 979 -19.20 -16.18 12.94
N ARG A 980 -19.93 -15.88 14.02
CA ARG A 980 -21.01 -14.90 14.05
C ARG A 980 -20.61 -13.76 14.99
N THR A 981 -20.94 -12.52 14.62
CA THR A 981 -20.53 -11.33 15.38
C THR A 981 -21.72 -10.42 15.59
N GLU A 982 -21.90 -9.93 16.82
CA GLU A 982 -22.95 -8.98 17.19
C GLU A 982 -22.40 -7.93 18.16
N GLN A 983 -22.95 -6.73 18.14
CA GLN A 983 -22.55 -5.65 19.04
C GLN A 983 -23.57 -5.48 20.15
N PHE A 984 -23.12 -5.30 21.39
CA PHE A 984 -24.01 -4.96 22.50
C PHE A 984 -23.46 -3.90 23.44
N ILE A 985 -24.37 -3.17 24.08
CA ILE A 985 -24.08 -2.10 25.03
C ILE A 985 -24.30 -2.64 26.45
N LYS A 986 -23.35 -2.44 27.35
CA LYS A 986 -23.51 -2.66 28.78
C LYS A 986 -23.89 -1.34 29.45
N ASN A 987 -25.07 -1.30 30.08
CA ASN A 987 -25.57 -0.17 30.86
C ASN A 987 -25.34 -0.32 32.35
#